data_AF-A0A095X3V1-F1
#
_entry.id   AF-A0A095X3V1-F1
#
_cell.length_a   1.000
_cell.length_b   1.000
_cell.length_c   1.000
_cell.angle_alpha   90.00
_cell.angle_beta   90.00
_cell.angle_gamma   90.00
#
_symmetry.space_group_name_H-M   'P 1'
#
loop_
_entity.id
_entity.type
_entity.pdbx_description
1 polymer ?
#
loop_
_entity_poly.entity_id
_entity_poly.type
_entity_poly.pdbx_seq_one_letter_code
_entity_poly.pdbx_strand_id
1 'polypeptide(L)'
;MILKEFGNLAFDKKTMKENVPYPVYLKWKEAARNNATLDRETADSIAHAMKIWAISKGATSYTHWFQPLNGKTATKKTAFLNRDDKHNPINRFSGKELIIGEPDASSFPSGGMRSTFEARGYTYWDLTANSFILDKVLYIPSVFVSFYGEKLDKKLPLIESMNMVSKVSSKLCNLFLKDEHTYRVKAKVGLEQEFYLIDKKYFDQRIDLEYSGMTLVGSDPMVEKELVSHYLGAIPERVNAFYEDVNKALYDLGIYMEAEHNEVGPNQFEIAIMFENANISVDNNQLLMYILEKTALKHDLVCLLKEKPFKNMAGSGKHNNYSLATNYGKNLFSPGKDPKNNMIFLLFLSAMVEFCNKYQKLIRIASSTVSNDYRLGGNEAPPAIISMFIGCDLEEVLKAIANDDFEEKIIANKVKIPHLGEIKTDTSDRNRTSPIAFTGNKFEFRMLGSSQSAADLNTVINIGMAEALEKIYARLEGCSEENLKEEAYKVIKEIYLANKNILFQGDGYSEDWKKEAEKRGLENYPTYLDALKAAKDARAYAIFEKVGIFSQKEIESLIYVGFEDVIKFFSAQLEILNNLIHQEILPSAMREIKGIKDYLSFMENEKLSQRARRINEEVGELLAYSEKISHLIERSEEIPDIEAKADFLQKETRQVAGEVRKISDSLEKLISRENYSMPNYVDMLKTL
;
A
#
# COMPACT_ATOMS: atom_id res chain seq x y z
N MET A 1 -8.17 -22.47 16.81
CA MET A 1 -6.74 -22.29 17.14
C MET A 1 -6.48 -22.66 18.60
N ILE A 2 -5.37 -23.34 18.93
CA ILE A 2 -4.91 -23.51 20.31
C ILE A 2 -4.02 -22.31 20.67
N LEU A 3 -4.41 -21.50 21.66
CA LEU A 3 -3.69 -20.26 22.04
C LEU A 3 -2.18 -20.45 22.30
N LYS A 4 -1.77 -21.66 22.70
CA LYS A 4 -0.35 -22.00 22.93
C LYS A 4 0.50 -22.01 21.65
N GLU A 5 -0.13 -22.11 20.48
CA GLU A 5 0.53 -22.18 19.18
C GLU A 5 0.72 -20.79 18.55
N PHE A 6 0.16 -19.73 19.14
CA PHE A 6 0.33 -18.37 18.61
C PHE A 6 1.79 -17.92 18.67
N GLY A 7 2.31 -17.45 17.55
CA GLY A 7 3.70 -17.01 17.40
C GLY A 7 4.72 -18.15 17.54
N ASN A 8 4.33 -19.41 17.34
CA ASN A 8 5.21 -20.57 17.47
C ASN A 8 6.38 -20.59 16.47
N LEU A 9 6.31 -19.81 15.38
CA LEU A 9 7.33 -19.60 14.35
C LEU A 9 7.93 -18.19 14.39
N ALA A 10 7.66 -17.39 15.43
CA ALA A 10 8.28 -16.08 15.63
C ALA A 10 9.31 -16.12 16.77
N PHE A 11 10.51 -15.60 16.52
CA PHE A 11 11.52 -15.34 17.55
C PHE A 11 11.22 -14.02 18.25
N ASP A 12 10.07 -13.97 18.91
CA ASP A 12 9.53 -12.80 19.59
C ASP A 12 10.21 -12.54 20.95
N LYS A 13 9.75 -11.51 21.67
CA LYS A 13 10.29 -11.17 23.00
C LYS A 13 10.21 -12.32 23.99
N LYS A 14 9.15 -13.14 23.93
CA LYS A 14 8.96 -14.28 24.83
C LYS A 14 9.98 -15.37 24.49
N THR A 15 10.05 -15.76 23.22
CA THR A 15 10.98 -16.77 22.70
C THR A 15 12.43 -16.35 22.94
N MET A 16 12.77 -15.09 22.70
CA MET A 16 14.10 -14.57 22.98
C MET A 16 14.46 -14.66 24.47
N LYS A 17 13.53 -14.31 25.37
CA LYS A 17 13.75 -14.43 26.82
C LYS A 17 13.94 -15.88 27.28
N GLU A 18 13.29 -16.84 26.61
CA GLU A 18 13.39 -18.27 26.92
C GLU A 18 14.69 -18.90 26.40
N ASN A 19 15.23 -18.41 25.28
CA ASN A 19 16.37 -19.04 24.58
C ASN A 19 17.71 -18.31 24.78
N VAL A 20 17.70 -17.04 25.18
CA VAL A 20 18.90 -16.21 25.34
C VAL A 20 19.20 -16.00 26.83
N PRO A 21 20.47 -16.00 27.27
CA PRO A 21 20.83 -15.66 28.64
C PRO A 21 20.22 -14.33 29.09
N TYR A 22 19.67 -14.29 30.32
CA TYR A 22 18.91 -13.12 30.79
C TYR A 22 19.68 -11.78 30.71
N PRO A 23 20.99 -11.69 31.02
CA PRO A 23 21.74 -10.44 30.84
C PRO A 23 21.82 -9.98 29.37
N VAL A 24 21.98 -10.93 28.43
CA VAL A 24 22.02 -10.66 26.98
C VAL A 24 20.65 -10.19 26.49
N TYR A 25 19.57 -10.79 26.98
CA TYR A 25 18.20 -10.34 26.70
C TYR A 25 17.95 -8.89 27.17
N LEU A 26 18.43 -8.51 28.36
CA LEU A 26 18.30 -7.14 28.86
C LEU A 26 19.08 -6.15 27.99
N LYS A 27 20.31 -6.47 27.59
CA LYS A 27 21.11 -5.66 26.66
C LYS A 27 20.41 -5.46 25.32
N TRP A 28 19.89 -6.53 24.72
CA TRP A 28 19.11 -6.43 23.49
C TRP A 28 17.88 -5.51 23.65
N LYS A 29 17.13 -5.68 24.75
CA LYS A 29 15.94 -4.88 25.03
C LYS A 29 16.28 -3.39 25.17
N GLU A 30 17.40 -3.07 25.80
CA GLU A 30 17.90 -1.71 25.91
C GLU A 30 18.31 -1.14 24.54
N ALA A 31 19.06 -1.91 23.75
CA ALA A 31 19.47 -1.54 22.40
C ALA A 31 18.26 -1.24 21.49
N ALA A 32 17.27 -2.13 21.46
CA ALA A 32 16.04 -1.96 20.68
C ALA A 32 15.16 -0.80 21.19
N ARG A 33 15.22 -0.47 22.49
CA ARG A 33 14.44 0.64 23.07
C ARG A 33 15.08 2.00 22.79
N ASN A 34 16.40 2.08 22.89
CA ASN A 34 17.17 3.32 22.85
C ASN A 34 17.88 3.56 21.51
N ASN A 35 17.64 2.71 20.51
CA ASN A 35 18.35 2.72 19.22
C ASN A 35 19.88 2.68 19.40
N ALA A 36 20.36 1.92 20.39
CA ALA A 36 21.78 1.79 20.69
C ALA A 36 22.42 0.64 19.90
N THR A 37 23.75 0.68 19.72
CA THR A 37 24.49 -0.38 19.05
C THR A 37 24.55 -1.65 19.91
N LEU A 38 24.47 -2.80 19.25
CA LEU A 38 24.59 -4.10 19.91
C LEU A 38 26.07 -4.53 19.90
N ASP A 39 26.60 -4.91 21.05
CA ASP A 39 27.96 -5.44 21.13
C ASP A 39 28.06 -6.84 20.49
N ARG A 40 29.26 -7.19 20.00
CA ARG A 40 29.49 -8.41 19.24
C ARG A 40 29.22 -9.68 20.05
N GLU A 41 29.55 -9.69 21.34
CA GLU A 41 29.35 -10.86 22.21
C GLU A 41 27.85 -11.14 22.42
N THR A 42 27.07 -10.07 22.60
CA THR A 42 25.61 -10.11 22.69
C THR A 42 25.01 -10.62 21.39
N ALA A 43 25.50 -10.14 20.24
CA ALA A 43 25.05 -10.60 18.93
C ALA A 43 25.38 -12.07 18.65
N ASP A 44 26.60 -12.52 18.97
CA ASP A 44 27.01 -13.93 18.81
C ASP A 44 26.15 -14.86 19.69
N SER A 45 25.83 -14.44 20.92
CA SER A 45 24.96 -15.18 21.82
C SER A 45 23.53 -15.30 21.28
N ILE A 46 22.98 -14.20 20.74
CA ILE A 46 21.64 -14.19 20.13
C ILE A 46 21.62 -15.05 18.86
N ALA A 47 22.60 -14.90 17.97
CA ALA A 47 22.70 -15.69 16.73
C ALA A 47 22.75 -17.19 17.03
N HIS A 48 23.53 -17.60 18.04
CA HIS A 48 23.59 -18.99 18.45
C HIS A 48 22.23 -19.52 18.92
N ALA A 49 21.54 -18.77 19.78
CA ALA A 49 20.21 -19.12 20.29
C ALA A 49 19.17 -19.18 19.15
N MET A 50 19.14 -18.16 18.28
CA MET A 50 18.26 -18.09 17.11
C MET A 50 18.46 -19.28 16.18
N LYS A 51 19.70 -19.68 15.92
CA LYS A 51 20.03 -20.85 15.11
C LYS A 51 19.49 -22.15 15.72
N ILE A 52 19.77 -22.38 17.00
CA ILE A 52 19.30 -23.61 17.68
C ILE A 52 17.78 -23.67 17.65
N TRP A 53 17.11 -22.56 18.00
CA TRP A 53 15.66 -22.46 17.94
C TRP A 53 15.15 -22.72 16.52
N ALA A 54 15.73 -22.09 15.50
CA ALA A 54 15.29 -22.24 14.12
C ALA A 54 15.44 -23.68 13.60
N ILE A 55 16.57 -24.32 13.88
CA ILE A 55 16.79 -25.73 13.52
C ILE A 55 15.81 -26.65 14.26
N SER A 56 15.48 -26.36 15.53
CA SER A 56 14.49 -27.14 16.29
C SER A 56 13.09 -27.08 15.68
N LYS A 57 12.80 -26.00 14.93
CA LYS A 57 11.57 -25.80 14.15
C LYS A 57 11.68 -26.27 12.70
N GLY A 58 12.78 -26.93 12.34
CA GLY A 58 12.99 -27.52 11.01
C GLY A 58 13.61 -26.57 9.98
N ALA A 59 14.11 -25.40 10.38
CA ALA A 59 14.79 -24.50 9.45
C ALA A 59 16.16 -25.05 9.04
N THR A 60 16.48 -24.97 7.75
CA THR A 60 17.76 -25.43 7.18
C THR A 60 18.67 -24.27 6.78
N SER A 61 18.09 -23.08 6.63
CA SER A 61 18.75 -21.90 6.10
C SER A 61 18.27 -20.65 6.83
N TYR A 62 19.00 -19.54 6.67
CA TYR A 62 18.58 -18.20 7.11
C TYR A 62 18.68 -17.20 5.95
N THR A 63 18.04 -16.05 6.11
CA THR A 63 18.11 -14.96 5.14
C THR A 63 17.85 -13.61 5.80
N HIS A 64 18.51 -12.57 5.29
CA HIS A 64 18.09 -11.20 5.54
C HIS A 64 16.93 -10.85 4.64
N TRP A 65 15.84 -10.39 5.26
CA TRP A 65 14.60 -10.04 4.59
C TRP A 65 14.42 -8.53 4.62
N PHE A 66 14.38 -7.90 3.45
CA PHE A 66 14.38 -6.45 3.31
C PHE A 66 13.49 -6.00 2.15
N GLN A 67 13.19 -4.70 2.09
CA GLN A 67 12.28 -4.10 1.11
C GLN A 67 13.03 -3.05 0.25
N PRO A 68 13.62 -3.42 -0.91
CA PRO A 68 14.27 -2.47 -1.81
C PRO A 68 13.32 -1.39 -2.36
N LEU A 69 13.86 -0.41 -3.11
CA LEU A 69 13.10 0.76 -3.59
C LEU A 69 11.85 0.44 -4.44
N ASN A 70 11.74 -0.75 -5.02
CA ASN A 70 10.53 -1.19 -5.73
C ASN A 70 9.37 -1.58 -4.78
N GLY A 71 9.57 -1.52 -3.46
CA GLY A 71 8.54 -1.82 -2.45
C GLY A 71 8.19 -3.30 -2.29
N LYS A 72 8.81 -4.21 -3.05
CA LYS A 72 8.68 -5.66 -2.90
C LYS A 72 9.66 -6.17 -1.84
N THR A 73 9.50 -7.41 -1.42
CA THR A 73 10.46 -8.05 -0.50
C THR A 73 11.55 -8.81 -1.26
N ALA A 74 12.75 -8.87 -0.68
CA ALA A 74 13.90 -9.57 -1.25
C ALA A 74 14.60 -10.44 -0.20
N THR A 75 15.18 -11.55 -0.65
CA THR A 75 15.93 -12.50 0.20
C THR A 75 17.06 -13.17 -0.57
N LYS A 76 18.11 -13.57 0.16
CA LYS A 76 19.16 -14.50 -0.29
C LYS A 76 19.33 -15.58 0.78
N LYS A 77 19.00 -16.82 0.45
CA LYS A 77 19.02 -17.93 1.41
C LYS A 77 20.43 -18.46 1.59
N THR A 78 20.91 -18.49 2.83
CA THR A 78 22.21 -19.04 3.22
C THR A 78 21.99 -20.25 4.12
N ALA A 79 22.65 -21.36 3.81
CA ALA A 79 22.52 -22.58 4.63
C ALA A 79 23.17 -22.39 6.01
N PHE A 80 22.58 -22.98 7.06
CA PHE A 80 23.27 -23.09 8.35
C PHE A 80 24.46 -24.06 8.28
N LEU A 81 24.41 -25.04 7.38
CA LEU A 81 25.45 -26.04 7.21
C LEU A 81 26.73 -25.40 6.70
N ASN A 82 27.80 -25.58 7.46
CA ASN A 82 29.15 -25.13 7.15
C ASN A 82 30.16 -26.22 7.54
N ARG A 83 31.45 -25.96 7.35
CA ARG A 83 32.54 -26.87 7.73
C ARG A 83 33.32 -26.28 8.90
N ASP A 84 33.74 -27.15 9.83
CA ASP A 84 34.71 -26.78 10.87
C ASP A 84 36.15 -26.77 10.30
N ASP A 85 37.13 -26.44 11.16
CA ASP A 85 38.56 -26.39 10.79
C ASP A 85 39.13 -27.75 10.36
N LYS A 86 38.42 -28.84 10.66
CA LYS A 86 38.77 -30.23 10.29
C LYS A 86 37.91 -30.75 9.13
N HIS A 87 37.16 -29.88 8.45
CA HIS A 87 36.23 -30.19 7.36
C HIS A 87 35.01 -31.06 7.73
N ASN A 88 34.68 -31.21 9.01
CA ASN A 88 33.44 -31.87 9.43
C ASN A 88 32.23 -30.93 9.27
N PRO A 89 31.04 -31.47 8.96
CA PRO A 89 29.82 -30.67 8.86
C PRO A 89 29.39 -30.14 10.23
N ILE A 90 29.14 -28.83 10.31
CA ILE A 90 28.61 -28.15 11.50
C ILE A 90 27.51 -27.17 11.11
N ASN A 91 26.57 -26.92 12.01
CA ASN A 91 25.61 -25.81 11.85
C ASN A 91 26.19 -24.53 12.47
N ARG A 92 26.43 -23.53 11.64
CA ARG A 92 27.03 -22.24 12.03
C ARG A 92 26.12 -21.09 11.63
N PHE A 93 25.98 -20.14 12.56
CA PHE A 93 25.38 -18.82 12.35
C PHE A 93 25.97 -17.92 13.43
N SER A 94 26.70 -16.90 13.02
CA SER A 94 27.44 -16.00 13.90
C SER A 94 26.73 -14.67 14.08
N GLY A 95 27.08 -13.94 15.13
CA GLY A 95 26.60 -12.57 15.38
C GLY A 95 27.00 -11.60 14.27
N LYS A 96 28.13 -11.85 13.60
CA LYS A 96 28.50 -11.09 12.39
C LYS A 96 27.47 -11.29 11.28
N GLU A 97 27.11 -12.54 10.98
CA GLU A 97 26.11 -12.88 9.96
C GLU A 97 24.68 -12.49 10.38
N LEU A 98 24.41 -12.34 11.68
CA LEU A 98 23.13 -11.83 12.17
C LEU A 98 23.03 -10.31 11.98
N ILE A 99 24.08 -9.56 12.35
CA ILE A 99 24.06 -8.10 12.26
C ILE A 99 24.09 -7.65 10.80
N ILE A 100 24.96 -8.24 9.98
CA ILE A 100 25.21 -7.79 8.62
C ILE A 100 25.13 -8.95 7.61
N GLY A 101 24.44 -8.68 6.50
CA GLY A 101 24.38 -9.55 5.33
C GLY A 101 24.84 -8.83 4.07
N GLU A 102 25.15 -9.61 3.03
CA GLU A 102 25.49 -9.11 1.69
C GLU A 102 24.61 -9.83 0.64
N PRO A 103 23.50 -9.21 0.19
CA PRO A 103 22.51 -9.88 -0.64
C PRO A 103 22.92 -10.09 -2.11
N ASP A 104 24.11 -9.66 -2.54
CA ASP A 104 24.46 -9.47 -3.97
C ASP A 104 23.40 -8.61 -4.68
N ALA A 105 23.66 -7.31 -4.73
CA ALA A 105 22.64 -6.31 -4.96
C ALA A 105 22.68 -5.70 -6.37
N SER A 106 23.33 -6.32 -7.35
CA SER A 106 23.54 -5.74 -8.69
C SER A 106 22.26 -5.39 -9.45
N SER A 107 21.16 -6.10 -9.18
CA SER A 107 19.92 -6.01 -9.97
C SER A 107 18.79 -5.24 -9.27
N PHE A 108 19.02 -4.71 -8.07
CA PHE A 108 17.99 -3.91 -7.39
C PHE A 108 17.96 -2.47 -7.95
N PRO A 109 16.77 -1.86 -8.07
CA PRO A 109 16.66 -0.47 -8.50
C PRO A 109 17.49 0.45 -7.61
N SER A 110 18.36 1.23 -8.25
CA SER A 110 19.24 2.21 -7.59
C SER A 110 18.99 3.64 -8.06
N GLY A 111 18.12 3.85 -9.06
CA GLY A 111 17.88 5.14 -9.71
C GLY A 111 19.17 5.87 -10.11
N GLY A 112 20.09 5.16 -10.75
CA GLY A 112 21.37 5.71 -11.19
C GLY A 112 22.42 5.93 -10.09
N MET A 113 22.11 5.68 -8.81
CA MET A 113 23.09 5.85 -7.71
C MET A 113 24.26 4.85 -7.77
N ARG A 114 24.06 3.76 -8.52
CA ARG A 114 25.03 2.67 -8.73
C ARG A 114 25.19 2.43 -10.21
N SER A 115 26.42 2.15 -10.60
CA SER A 115 26.74 1.67 -11.95
C SER A 115 26.36 0.19 -12.11
N THR A 116 26.17 -0.25 -13.34
CA THR A 116 25.76 -1.63 -13.66
C THR A 116 26.81 -2.70 -13.30
N PHE A 117 28.07 -2.31 -13.04
CA PHE A 117 29.12 -3.23 -12.60
C PHE A 117 29.30 -3.29 -11.07
N GLU A 118 28.66 -2.39 -10.31
CA GLU A 118 28.73 -2.40 -8.85
C GLU A 118 27.67 -3.35 -8.29
N ALA A 119 28.09 -4.42 -7.62
CA ALA A 119 27.19 -5.44 -7.05
C ALA A 119 27.02 -5.38 -5.53
N ARG A 120 27.97 -4.77 -4.79
CA ARG A 120 27.96 -4.78 -3.33
C ARG A 120 26.87 -3.87 -2.74
N GLY A 121 26.20 -4.40 -1.73
CA GLY A 121 25.30 -3.70 -0.83
C GLY A 121 25.20 -4.46 0.49
N TYR A 122 24.68 -3.83 1.53
CA TYR A 122 24.66 -4.40 2.88
C TYR A 122 23.26 -4.39 3.46
N THR A 123 22.91 -5.48 4.12
CA THR A 123 21.69 -5.58 4.93
C THR A 123 22.05 -5.52 6.40
N TYR A 124 21.31 -4.74 7.19
CA TYR A 124 21.51 -4.64 8.64
C TYR A 124 20.25 -5.06 9.39
N TRP A 125 20.39 -5.89 10.42
CA TRP A 125 19.26 -6.39 11.20
C TRP A 125 18.49 -5.26 11.92
N ASP A 126 17.18 -5.21 11.71
CA ASP A 126 16.25 -4.38 12.50
C ASP A 126 15.92 -5.08 13.82
N LEU A 127 16.55 -4.61 14.91
CA LEU A 127 16.35 -5.11 16.28
C LEU A 127 14.92 -4.95 16.79
N THR A 128 14.11 -4.08 16.16
CA THR A 128 12.75 -3.79 16.62
C THR A 128 11.72 -4.76 16.06
N ALA A 129 12.07 -5.51 15.01
CA ALA A 129 11.22 -6.50 14.36
C ALA A 129 11.61 -7.93 14.75
N ASN A 130 10.60 -8.79 14.90
CA ASN A 130 10.82 -10.18 15.25
C ASN A 130 11.34 -10.96 14.04
N SER A 131 12.40 -11.74 14.22
CA SER A 131 12.76 -12.75 13.22
C SER A 131 11.72 -13.88 13.23
N PHE A 132 11.51 -14.55 12.11
CA PHE A 132 10.46 -15.55 11.98
C PHE A 132 10.90 -16.70 11.07
N ILE A 133 10.17 -17.81 11.12
CA ILE A 133 10.42 -18.97 10.26
C ILE A 133 9.29 -19.12 9.28
N LEU A 134 9.65 -19.19 8.01
CA LEU A 134 8.74 -19.48 6.92
C LEU A 134 9.45 -20.40 5.93
N ASP A 135 8.78 -21.43 5.42
CA ASP A 135 9.36 -22.37 4.43
C ASP A 135 10.70 -22.99 4.83
N LYS A 136 10.84 -23.36 6.12
CA LYS A 136 12.08 -23.92 6.67
C LYS A 136 13.28 -22.97 6.54
N VAL A 137 13.03 -21.65 6.51
CA VAL A 137 14.07 -20.62 6.49
C VAL A 137 13.82 -19.65 7.64
N LEU A 138 14.89 -19.28 8.35
CA LEU A 138 14.88 -18.18 9.32
C LEU A 138 15.01 -16.84 8.59
N TYR A 139 13.98 -16.02 8.64
CA TYR A 139 13.95 -14.66 8.10
C TYR A 139 14.34 -13.66 9.18
N ILE A 140 15.30 -12.79 8.85
CA ILE A 140 15.83 -11.74 9.70
C ILE A 140 15.46 -10.40 9.09
N PRO A 141 14.42 -9.71 9.60
CA PRO A 141 14.02 -8.39 9.10
C PRO A 141 15.20 -7.43 9.11
N SER A 142 15.49 -6.81 7.98
CA SER A 142 16.69 -6.01 7.79
C SER A 142 16.40 -4.76 6.97
N VAL A 143 17.21 -3.73 7.21
CA VAL A 143 17.31 -2.58 6.31
C VAL A 143 18.36 -2.84 5.25
N PHE A 144 18.25 -2.18 4.10
CA PHE A 144 19.18 -2.35 2.97
C PHE A 144 19.78 -1.03 2.50
N VAL A 145 21.11 -1.01 2.39
CA VAL A 145 21.89 0.15 1.95
C VAL A 145 22.92 -0.24 0.89
N SER A 146 23.36 0.73 0.11
CA SER A 146 24.44 0.58 -0.85
C SER A 146 25.80 0.33 -0.19
N PHE A 147 26.84 0.13 -1.01
CA PHE A 147 28.22 0.07 -0.55
C PHE A 147 28.68 1.37 0.14
N TYR A 148 28.25 2.54 -0.32
CA TYR A 148 28.62 3.84 0.25
C TYR A 148 27.66 4.32 1.36
N GLY A 149 26.65 3.51 1.71
CA GLY A 149 25.69 3.81 2.78
C GLY A 149 24.45 4.58 2.32
N GLU A 150 24.22 4.72 1.02
CA GLU A 150 22.97 5.27 0.49
C GLU A 150 21.79 4.33 0.78
N LYS A 151 20.66 4.89 1.18
CA LYS A 151 19.43 4.16 1.52
C LYS A 151 18.80 3.66 0.22
N LEU A 152 18.78 2.34 0.07
CA LEU A 152 18.20 1.66 -1.10
C LEU A 152 16.98 0.82 -0.73
N ASP A 153 16.36 1.16 0.41
CA ASP A 153 15.22 0.45 0.96
C ASP A 153 14.09 1.39 1.39
N LYS A 154 12.94 0.79 1.72
CA LYS A 154 11.76 1.49 2.20
C LYS A 154 11.69 1.53 3.73
N LYS A 155 12.44 0.65 4.41
CA LYS A 155 12.31 0.41 5.85
C LYS A 155 13.13 1.37 6.69
N LEU A 156 14.37 1.68 6.30
CA LEU A 156 15.22 2.61 7.05
C LEU A 156 14.62 4.04 7.10
N PRO A 157 14.15 4.64 5.99
CA PRO A 157 13.49 5.95 6.03
C PRO A 157 12.25 5.97 6.94
N LEU A 158 11.47 4.88 6.94
CA LEU A 158 10.33 4.74 7.82
C LEU A 158 10.75 4.75 9.29
N ILE A 159 11.75 3.95 9.68
CA ILE A 159 12.24 3.90 11.06
C ILE A 159 12.78 5.28 11.51
N GLU A 160 13.53 5.96 10.66
CA GLU A 160 14.04 7.31 10.95
C GLU A 160 12.90 8.32 11.15
N SER A 161 11.90 8.32 10.27
CA SER A 161 10.73 9.19 10.38
C SER A 161 9.93 8.93 11.66
N MET A 162 9.78 7.66 12.07
CA MET A 162 9.12 7.28 13.33
C MET A 162 9.86 7.84 14.55
N ASN A 163 11.19 7.81 14.53
CA ASN A 163 12.00 8.39 15.61
C ASN A 163 11.85 9.91 15.66
N MET A 164 11.78 10.57 14.50
CA MET A 164 11.58 12.02 14.38
C MET A 164 10.25 12.45 15.00
N VAL A 165 9.12 11.87 14.55
CA VAL A 165 7.79 12.22 15.09
C VAL A 165 7.68 11.86 16.58
N SER A 166 8.29 10.74 17.01
CA SER A 166 8.33 10.35 18.42
C SER A 166 8.99 11.40 19.29
N LYS A 167 10.15 11.92 18.87
CA LYS A 167 10.94 12.88 19.66
C LYS A 167 10.15 14.15 19.94
N VAL A 168 9.57 14.75 18.89
CA VAL A 168 8.81 15.99 18.98
C VAL A 168 7.50 15.79 19.75
N SER A 169 6.75 14.73 19.40
CA SER A 169 5.49 14.40 20.05
C SER A 169 5.66 14.16 21.55
N SER A 170 6.75 13.50 21.96
CA SER A 170 7.03 13.23 23.38
C SER A 170 7.23 14.53 24.17
N LYS A 171 7.99 15.48 23.62
CA LYS A 171 8.19 16.80 24.23
C LYS A 171 6.88 17.57 24.36
N LEU A 172 6.09 17.63 23.29
CA LEU A 172 4.79 18.31 23.29
C LEU A 172 3.81 17.67 24.28
N CYS A 173 3.77 16.33 24.35
CA CYS A 173 2.95 15.62 25.33
C CYS A 173 3.31 16.02 26.76
N ASN A 174 4.61 16.13 27.08
CA ASN A 174 5.08 16.47 28.42
C ASN A 174 4.73 17.91 28.87
N LEU A 175 4.33 18.81 27.96
CA LEU A 175 3.82 20.13 28.34
C LEU A 175 2.44 20.04 29.03
N PHE A 176 1.61 19.07 28.62
CA PHE A 176 0.23 18.93 29.12
C PHE A 176 0.00 17.69 29.99
N LEU A 177 0.81 16.63 29.83
CA LEU A 177 0.66 15.33 30.50
C LEU A 177 1.70 15.18 31.61
N LYS A 178 1.48 15.88 32.74
CA LYS A 178 2.45 15.93 33.85
C LYS A 178 2.43 14.69 34.74
N ASP A 179 1.30 14.00 34.83
CA ASP A 179 1.13 12.83 35.70
C ASP A 179 1.89 11.59 35.20
N GLU A 180 2.07 11.47 33.88
CA GLU A 180 2.75 10.33 33.25
C GLU A 180 3.77 10.79 32.21
N HIS A 181 5.05 10.66 32.56
CA HIS A 181 6.15 11.09 31.69
C HIS A 181 6.18 10.31 30.37
N THR A 182 6.08 11.07 29.27
CA THR A 182 6.11 10.55 27.91
C THR A 182 7.55 10.58 27.39
N TYR A 183 8.22 9.43 27.39
CA TYR A 183 9.58 9.30 26.85
C TYR A 183 9.59 8.79 25.39
N ARG A 184 8.45 8.26 24.90
CA ARG A 184 8.33 7.78 23.52
C ARG A 184 6.87 7.86 23.06
N VAL A 185 6.67 8.32 21.83
CA VAL A 185 5.39 8.23 21.12
C VAL A 185 5.59 7.32 19.92
N LYS A 186 4.68 6.38 19.69
CA LYS A 186 4.78 5.38 18.64
C LYS A 186 3.73 5.65 17.58
N ALA A 187 4.18 5.76 16.33
CA ALA A 187 3.30 5.67 15.17
C ALA A 187 2.72 4.26 15.10
N LYS A 188 1.39 4.18 15.11
CA LYS A 188 0.61 2.95 15.02
C LYS A 188 -0.14 2.92 13.70
N VAL A 189 -0.06 1.80 12.99
CA VAL A 189 -0.66 1.64 11.67
C VAL A 189 -1.47 0.35 11.62
N GLY A 190 -2.72 0.41 11.18
CA GLY A 190 -3.52 -0.74 10.75
C GLY A 190 -3.68 -0.72 9.24
N LEU A 191 -3.56 -1.87 8.59
CA LEU A 191 -3.68 -2.01 7.14
C LEU A 191 -4.82 -2.97 6.81
N GLU A 192 -5.77 -2.49 6.02
CA GLU A 192 -6.86 -3.28 5.44
C GLU A 192 -6.39 -3.66 4.02
N GLN A 193 -6.29 -4.96 3.72
CA GLN A 193 -5.76 -5.45 2.45
C GLN A 193 -6.87 -6.01 1.59
N GLU A 194 -7.20 -5.31 0.51
CA GLU A 194 -8.11 -5.82 -0.51
C GLU A 194 -7.36 -6.60 -1.61
N PHE A 195 -8.03 -7.58 -2.19
CA PHE A 195 -7.52 -8.41 -3.28
C PHE A 195 -8.66 -9.11 -4.04
N TYR A 196 -8.36 -9.62 -5.23
CA TYR A 196 -9.25 -10.54 -5.96
C TYR A 196 -8.73 -11.97 -5.88
N LEU A 197 -9.64 -12.95 -5.84
CA LEU A 197 -9.32 -14.35 -6.09
C LEU A 197 -9.92 -14.79 -7.42
N ILE A 198 -9.18 -15.55 -8.21
CA ILE A 198 -9.70 -16.19 -9.42
C ILE A 198 -9.24 -17.63 -9.51
N ASP A 199 -10.00 -18.45 -10.23
CA ASP A 199 -9.58 -19.82 -10.49
C ASP A 199 -8.31 -19.84 -11.34
N LYS A 200 -7.31 -20.60 -10.88
CA LYS A 200 -6.00 -20.71 -11.53
C LYS A 200 -6.12 -21.15 -12.98
N LYS A 201 -7.08 -22.02 -13.31
CA LYS A 201 -7.32 -22.48 -14.68
C LYS A 201 -7.57 -21.33 -15.64
N TYR A 202 -8.32 -20.31 -15.22
CA TYR A 202 -8.62 -19.16 -16.07
C TYR A 202 -7.47 -18.15 -16.08
N PHE A 203 -6.79 -17.97 -14.95
CA PHE A 203 -5.58 -17.13 -14.88
C PHE A 203 -4.51 -17.60 -15.86
N ASP A 204 -4.21 -18.91 -15.89
CA ASP A 204 -3.18 -19.50 -16.75
C ASP A 204 -3.49 -19.33 -18.26
N GLN A 205 -4.72 -18.96 -18.63
CA GLN A 205 -5.15 -18.69 -20.01
C GLN A 205 -5.23 -17.19 -20.32
N ARG A 206 -4.75 -16.33 -19.42
CA ARG A 206 -4.80 -14.86 -19.52
C ARG A 206 -3.42 -14.27 -19.32
N ILE A 207 -2.64 -14.29 -20.39
CA ILE A 207 -1.28 -13.75 -20.42
C ILE A 207 -1.21 -12.29 -19.97
N ASP A 208 -2.24 -11.50 -20.26
CA ASP A 208 -2.32 -10.11 -19.79
C ASP A 208 -2.47 -9.98 -18.27
N LEU A 209 -3.29 -10.83 -17.65
CA LEU A 209 -3.38 -10.89 -16.20
C LEU A 209 -2.06 -11.35 -15.57
N GLU A 210 -1.40 -12.34 -16.17
CA GLU A 210 -0.14 -12.88 -15.64
C GLU A 210 0.99 -11.83 -15.66
N TYR A 211 1.19 -11.14 -16.79
CA TYR A 211 2.32 -10.22 -16.93
C TYR A 211 2.03 -8.80 -16.46
N SER A 212 0.79 -8.32 -16.57
CA SER A 212 0.44 -6.94 -16.18
C SER A 212 -0.31 -6.85 -14.84
N GLY A 213 -0.82 -7.98 -14.32
CA GLY A 213 -1.70 -8.02 -13.15
C GLY A 213 -3.09 -7.47 -13.41
N MET A 214 -3.42 -7.13 -14.66
CA MET A 214 -4.71 -6.58 -15.07
C MET A 214 -5.11 -7.04 -16.48
N THR A 215 -6.40 -7.00 -16.73
CA THR A 215 -6.95 -7.34 -18.04
C THR A 215 -6.85 -6.14 -18.99
N LEU A 216 -6.12 -6.30 -20.10
CA LEU A 216 -5.98 -5.25 -21.11
C LEU A 216 -7.17 -5.26 -22.09
N VAL A 217 -7.74 -6.43 -22.33
CA VAL A 217 -8.98 -6.65 -23.10
C VAL A 217 -9.99 -7.47 -22.30
N GLY A 218 -11.26 -7.41 -22.67
CA GLY A 218 -12.32 -8.20 -22.06
C GLY A 218 -13.61 -7.41 -21.94
N SER A 219 -14.69 -7.97 -22.49
CA SER A 219 -16.02 -7.38 -22.43
C SER A 219 -16.65 -7.48 -21.03
N ASP A 220 -17.49 -6.51 -20.69
CA ASP A 220 -18.23 -6.51 -19.43
C ASP A 220 -19.13 -7.76 -19.30
N PRO A 221 -19.29 -8.33 -18.09
CA PRO A 221 -20.13 -9.50 -17.89
C PRO A 221 -21.60 -9.17 -18.17
N MET A 222 -22.37 -10.18 -18.56
CA MET A 222 -23.78 -10.05 -18.95
C MET A 222 -24.74 -9.76 -17.78
N VAL A 223 -24.29 -9.95 -16.54
CA VAL A 223 -25.11 -9.81 -15.33
C VAL A 223 -24.75 -8.52 -14.61
N GLU A 224 -25.77 -7.81 -14.10
CA GLU A 224 -25.54 -6.63 -13.27
C GLU A 224 -24.73 -7.01 -12.02
N LYS A 225 -23.76 -6.17 -11.67
CA LYS A 225 -22.76 -6.46 -10.64
C LYS A 225 -23.38 -6.69 -9.26
N GLU A 226 -24.46 -5.97 -8.96
CA GLU A 226 -25.21 -6.04 -7.70
C GLU A 226 -26.00 -7.36 -7.54
N LEU A 227 -26.32 -8.04 -8.65
CA LEU A 227 -27.04 -9.32 -8.62
C LEU A 227 -26.12 -10.50 -8.28
N VAL A 228 -24.80 -10.33 -8.42
CA VAL A 228 -23.79 -11.41 -8.26
C VAL A 228 -22.96 -11.25 -7.00
N SER A 229 -22.77 -10.02 -6.51
CA SER A 229 -21.98 -9.72 -5.31
C SER A 229 -22.87 -9.17 -4.19
N HIS A 230 -22.86 -9.84 -3.04
CA HIS A 230 -23.56 -9.39 -1.83
C HIS A 230 -22.52 -8.98 -0.80
N TYR A 231 -22.20 -7.69 -0.71
CA TYR A 231 -21.22 -7.15 0.26
C TYR A 231 -21.54 -7.61 1.69
N LEU A 232 -20.53 -8.09 2.43
CA LEU A 232 -20.70 -8.72 3.75
C LEU A 232 -21.66 -9.93 3.75
N GLY A 233 -21.70 -10.64 2.63
CA GLY A 233 -22.50 -11.85 2.41
C GLY A 233 -21.80 -13.12 2.89
N ALA A 234 -22.38 -14.27 2.55
CA ALA A 234 -21.76 -15.55 2.83
C ALA A 234 -20.53 -15.75 1.93
N ILE A 235 -19.36 -15.95 2.55
CA ILE A 235 -18.13 -16.30 1.84
C ILE A 235 -18.26 -17.75 1.31
N PRO A 236 -17.92 -18.02 0.04
CA PRO A 236 -17.96 -19.38 -0.51
C PRO A 236 -17.06 -20.36 0.22
N GLU A 237 -17.43 -21.65 0.26
CA GLU A 237 -16.74 -22.68 1.05
C GLU A 237 -15.25 -22.81 0.68
N ARG A 238 -14.92 -22.77 -0.62
CA ARG A 238 -13.52 -22.81 -1.10
C ARG A 238 -12.70 -21.62 -0.61
N VAL A 239 -13.32 -20.45 -0.55
CA VAL A 239 -12.66 -19.23 -0.06
C VAL A 239 -12.52 -19.25 1.47
N ASN A 240 -13.49 -19.81 2.20
CA ASN A 240 -13.35 -20.04 3.65
C ASN A 240 -12.17 -20.98 3.95
N ALA A 241 -12.03 -22.08 3.21
CA ALA A 241 -10.90 -23.00 3.38
C ALA A 241 -9.55 -22.30 3.11
N PHE A 242 -9.50 -21.42 2.10
CA PHE A 242 -8.36 -20.54 1.85
C PHE A 242 -8.07 -19.62 3.03
N TYR A 243 -9.08 -18.93 3.58
CA TYR A 243 -8.91 -18.05 4.74
C TYR A 243 -8.45 -18.79 5.99
N GLU A 244 -8.96 -19.99 6.28
CA GLU A 244 -8.52 -20.80 7.41
C GLU A 244 -7.01 -21.09 7.36
N ASP A 245 -6.48 -21.42 6.18
CA ASP A 245 -5.05 -21.64 5.97
C ASP A 245 -4.22 -20.36 6.08
N VAL A 246 -4.72 -19.24 5.55
CA VAL A 246 -4.10 -17.91 5.69
C VAL A 246 -4.01 -17.53 7.16
N ASN A 247 -5.13 -17.62 7.88
CA ASN A 247 -5.23 -17.30 9.30
C ASN A 247 -4.30 -18.15 10.15
N LYS A 248 -4.24 -19.46 9.87
CA LYS A 248 -3.29 -20.35 10.53
C LYS A 248 -1.84 -19.91 10.31
N ALA A 249 -1.46 -19.55 9.08
CA ALA A 249 -0.12 -19.08 8.78
C ALA A 249 0.21 -17.74 9.49
N LEU A 250 -0.73 -16.80 9.54
CA LEU A 250 -0.58 -15.53 10.27
C LEU A 250 -0.41 -15.77 11.78
N TYR A 251 -1.22 -16.65 12.36
CA TYR A 251 -1.14 -16.99 13.78
C TYR A 251 0.15 -17.71 14.16
N ASP A 252 0.66 -18.61 13.30
CA ASP A 252 1.97 -19.26 13.50
C ASP A 252 3.10 -18.20 13.55
N LEU A 253 2.98 -17.11 12.78
CA LEU A 253 3.90 -15.96 12.78
C LEU A 253 3.64 -14.93 13.90
N GLY A 254 2.58 -15.11 14.70
CA GLY A 254 2.22 -14.19 15.77
C GLY A 254 1.56 -12.90 15.27
N ILE A 255 0.96 -12.92 14.08
CA ILE A 255 0.21 -11.82 13.49
C ILE A 255 -1.27 -12.02 13.82
N TYR A 256 -1.91 -11.00 14.38
CA TYR A 256 -3.34 -11.04 14.71
C TYR A 256 -4.15 -10.66 13.47
N MET A 257 -4.90 -11.61 12.92
CA MET A 257 -6.02 -11.30 12.02
C MET A 257 -7.14 -10.65 12.84
N GLU A 258 -7.71 -9.56 12.31
CA GLU A 258 -8.78 -8.78 12.95
C GLU A 258 -10.14 -9.03 12.28
N ALA A 259 -10.20 -8.97 10.95
CA ALA A 259 -11.42 -9.17 10.19
C ALA A 259 -11.13 -9.72 8.78
N GLU A 260 -12.10 -10.43 8.21
CA GLU A 260 -12.12 -10.87 6.82
C GLU A 260 -13.56 -10.86 6.31
N HIS A 261 -13.76 -10.43 5.07
CA HIS A 261 -15.08 -10.44 4.41
C HIS A 261 -14.94 -10.35 2.89
N ASN A 262 -16.05 -10.61 2.20
CA ASN A 262 -16.14 -10.30 0.77
C ASN A 262 -16.43 -8.81 0.56
N GLU A 263 -15.89 -8.29 -0.53
CA GLU A 263 -15.98 -6.89 -0.93
C GLU A 263 -17.07 -6.67 -1.99
N VAL A 264 -17.20 -5.43 -2.47
CA VAL A 264 -18.24 -5.03 -3.44
C VAL A 264 -18.04 -5.71 -4.80
N GLY A 265 -16.80 -5.90 -5.25
CA GLY A 265 -16.50 -6.61 -6.50
C GLY A 265 -16.75 -8.13 -6.41
N PRO A 266 -17.17 -8.79 -7.51
CA PRO A 266 -17.29 -10.25 -7.53
C PRO A 266 -15.92 -10.90 -7.35
N ASN A 267 -15.82 -11.86 -6.42
CA ASN A 267 -14.56 -12.47 -5.99
C ASN A 267 -13.51 -11.46 -5.48
N GLN A 268 -13.94 -10.27 -5.06
CA GLN A 268 -13.12 -9.34 -4.30
C GLN A 268 -13.30 -9.64 -2.81
N PHE A 269 -12.20 -9.55 -2.07
CA PHE A 269 -12.13 -9.89 -0.67
C PHE A 269 -11.23 -8.91 0.07
N GLU A 270 -11.45 -8.80 1.38
CA GLU A 270 -10.62 -8.03 2.29
C GLU A 270 -10.14 -8.91 3.45
N ILE A 271 -8.93 -8.62 3.92
CA ILE A 271 -8.44 -9.08 5.23
C ILE A 271 -7.71 -7.93 5.93
N ALA A 272 -8.09 -7.69 7.18
CA ALA A 272 -7.47 -6.71 8.05
C ALA A 272 -6.65 -7.40 9.14
N ILE A 273 -5.44 -6.91 9.38
CA ILE A 273 -4.60 -7.33 10.49
C ILE A 273 -4.55 -6.24 11.56
N MET A 274 -4.51 -6.66 12.82
CA MET A 274 -4.52 -5.73 13.96
C MET A 274 -3.34 -4.77 13.87
N PHE A 275 -3.61 -3.50 14.17
CA PHE A 275 -2.61 -2.45 14.11
C PHE A 275 -1.41 -2.74 15.03
N GLU A 276 -0.23 -2.34 14.58
CA GLU A 276 1.02 -2.40 15.33
C GLU A 276 1.87 -1.14 15.13
N ASN A 277 3.08 -1.10 15.69
CA ASN A 277 4.04 -0.03 15.35
C ASN A 277 4.25 0.00 13.83
N ALA A 278 4.30 1.20 13.24
CA ALA A 278 4.27 1.37 11.79
C ALA A 278 5.23 0.45 11.00
N ASN A 279 6.49 0.33 11.44
CA ASN A 279 7.47 -0.55 10.79
C ASN A 279 7.12 -2.04 10.86
N ILE A 280 6.48 -2.48 11.94
CA ILE A 280 5.99 -3.86 12.13
C ILE A 280 4.72 -4.09 11.33
N SER A 281 3.80 -3.14 11.30
CA SER A 281 2.58 -3.25 10.48
C SER A 281 2.89 -3.37 9.00
N VAL A 282 3.85 -2.59 8.50
CA VAL A 282 4.32 -2.69 7.11
C VAL A 282 4.92 -4.07 6.83
N ASP A 283 5.78 -4.57 7.71
CA ASP A 283 6.34 -5.92 7.58
C ASP A 283 5.25 -7.01 7.62
N ASN A 284 4.32 -6.93 8.56
CA ASN A 284 3.21 -7.87 8.69
C ASN A 284 2.31 -7.87 7.45
N ASN A 285 2.05 -6.70 6.85
CA ASN A 285 1.28 -6.63 5.61
C ASN A 285 2.04 -7.20 4.41
N GLN A 286 3.36 -7.02 4.32
CA GLN A 286 4.18 -7.67 3.31
C GLN A 286 4.15 -9.20 3.43
N LEU A 287 4.17 -9.71 4.68
CA LEU A 287 4.01 -11.14 4.94
C LEU A 287 2.61 -11.63 4.60
N LEU A 288 1.58 -10.87 4.94
CA LEU A 288 0.20 -11.15 4.57
C LEU A 288 0.05 -11.28 3.05
N MET A 289 0.50 -10.30 2.27
CA MET A 289 0.44 -10.36 0.81
C MET A 289 1.12 -11.62 0.25
N TYR A 290 2.32 -11.95 0.75
CA TYR A 290 3.01 -13.19 0.37
C TYR A 290 2.22 -14.46 0.73
N ILE A 291 1.63 -14.50 1.93
CA ILE A 291 0.82 -15.63 2.40
C ILE A 291 -0.45 -15.78 1.57
N LEU A 292 -1.11 -14.68 1.20
CA LEU A 292 -2.30 -14.67 0.34
C LEU A 292 -1.97 -15.29 -1.02
N GLU A 293 -0.96 -14.77 -1.74
CA GLU A 293 -0.55 -15.27 -3.05
C GLU A 293 -0.19 -16.76 -3.02
N LYS A 294 0.62 -17.15 -2.03
CA LYS A 294 1.09 -18.53 -1.91
C LYS A 294 -0.01 -19.49 -1.49
N THR A 295 -0.90 -19.09 -0.59
CA THR A 295 -1.98 -19.95 -0.11
C THR A 295 -3.04 -20.11 -1.19
N ALA A 296 -3.31 -19.08 -1.99
CA ALA A 296 -4.26 -19.16 -3.09
C ALA A 296 -3.88 -20.30 -4.05
N LEU A 297 -2.59 -20.41 -4.40
CA LEU A 297 -2.09 -21.48 -5.28
C LEU A 297 -2.33 -22.90 -4.72
N LYS A 298 -2.39 -23.08 -3.39
CA LYS A 298 -2.70 -24.39 -2.78
C LYS A 298 -4.17 -24.78 -2.91
N HIS A 299 -5.02 -23.79 -3.13
CA HIS A 299 -6.47 -23.94 -3.28
C HIS A 299 -6.89 -23.86 -4.76
N ASP A 300 -5.95 -24.02 -5.70
CA ASP A 300 -6.15 -23.84 -7.15
C ASP A 300 -6.70 -22.46 -7.53
N LEU A 301 -6.37 -21.44 -6.72
CA LEU A 301 -6.73 -20.04 -6.91
C LEU A 301 -5.48 -19.20 -7.19
N VAL A 302 -5.69 -18.00 -7.71
CA VAL A 302 -4.65 -16.96 -7.84
C VAL A 302 -5.15 -15.69 -7.15
N CYS A 303 -4.33 -15.14 -6.27
CA CYS A 303 -4.57 -13.86 -5.60
C CYS A 303 -4.03 -12.72 -6.47
N LEU A 304 -4.90 -11.78 -6.84
CA LEU A 304 -4.55 -10.59 -7.59
C LEU A 304 -4.53 -9.38 -6.65
N LEU A 305 -3.34 -8.83 -6.42
CA LEU A 305 -3.11 -7.67 -5.55
C LEU A 305 -3.07 -6.33 -6.31
N LYS A 306 -3.30 -6.35 -7.63
CA LYS A 306 -3.28 -5.13 -8.45
C LYS A 306 -4.51 -4.27 -8.14
N GLU A 307 -4.37 -2.95 -8.26
CA GLU A 307 -5.40 -1.98 -7.85
C GLU A 307 -6.66 -2.05 -8.71
N LYS A 308 -6.53 -2.50 -9.97
CA LYS A 308 -7.63 -2.61 -10.92
C LYS A 308 -7.43 -3.81 -11.87
N PRO A 309 -7.60 -5.06 -11.38
CA PRO A 309 -7.37 -6.23 -12.22
C PRO A 309 -8.40 -6.35 -13.35
N PHE A 310 -9.65 -5.96 -13.08
CA PHE A 310 -10.76 -5.98 -14.03
C PHE A 310 -11.28 -4.56 -14.29
N LYS A 311 -11.39 -4.18 -15.56
CA LYS A 311 -11.98 -2.89 -15.94
C LYS A 311 -13.45 -2.88 -15.53
N ASN A 312 -13.95 -1.70 -15.18
CA ASN A 312 -15.32 -1.46 -14.75
C ASN A 312 -15.75 -2.19 -13.46
N MET A 313 -14.93 -3.05 -12.85
CA MET A 313 -15.19 -3.63 -11.53
C MET A 313 -14.71 -2.71 -10.40
N ALA A 314 -15.06 -3.00 -9.15
CA ALA A 314 -14.49 -2.30 -8.00
C ALA A 314 -12.95 -2.52 -7.99
N GLY A 315 -12.19 -1.49 -7.60
CA GLY A 315 -10.74 -1.63 -7.50
C GLY A 315 -10.35 -2.10 -6.10
N SER A 316 -9.13 -2.61 -5.96
CA SER A 316 -8.59 -3.06 -4.67
C SER A 316 -7.73 -1.99 -4.02
N GLY A 317 -8.09 -1.55 -2.82
CA GLY A 317 -7.33 -0.62 -1.98
C GLY A 317 -6.43 -1.27 -0.93
N LYS A 318 -5.65 -0.42 -0.26
CA LYS A 318 -5.04 -0.75 1.03
C LYS A 318 -5.27 0.41 2.00
N HIS A 319 -6.31 0.37 2.81
CA HIS A 319 -6.55 1.49 3.72
C HIS A 319 -5.47 1.54 4.81
N ASN A 320 -4.87 2.72 4.98
CA ASN A 320 -3.84 2.95 5.98
C ASN A 320 -4.40 3.75 7.16
N ASN A 321 -4.69 3.03 8.24
CA ASN A 321 -5.21 3.57 9.49
C ASN A 321 -4.06 4.02 10.40
N TYR A 322 -3.79 5.32 10.44
CA TYR A 322 -2.68 5.92 11.18
C TYR A 322 -3.12 6.54 12.50
N SER A 323 -2.35 6.31 13.57
CA SER A 323 -2.48 7.00 14.84
C SER A 323 -1.14 7.17 15.56
N LEU A 324 -1.11 8.00 16.61
CA LEU A 324 0.04 8.17 17.50
C LEU A 324 -0.34 7.82 18.93
N ALA A 325 0.47 7.01 19.60
CA ALA A 325 0.22 6.57 20.97
C ALA A 325 1.45 6.74 21.88
N THR A 326 1.25 7.18 23.12
CA THR A 326 2.34 7.30 24.11
C THR A 326 2.88 5.93 24.54
N ASN A 327 4.01 5.91 25.24
CA ASN A 327 4.61 4.69 25.77
C ASN A 327 3.74 3.92 26.78
N TYR A 328 2.72 4.56 27.36
CA TYR A 328 1.73 3.96 28.25
C TYR A 328 0.38 3.71 27.57
N GLY A 329 0.28 3.91 26.25
CA GLY A 329 -0.88 3.52 25.45
C GLY A 329 -1.97 4.59 25.27
N LYS A 330 -1.74 5.83 25.68
CA LYS A 330 -2.69 6.93 25.43
C LYS A 330 -2.66 7.30 23.95
N ASN A 331 -3.79 7.16 23.26
CA ASN A 331 -3.97 7.56 21.87
C ASN A 331 -4.13 9.09 21.78
N LEU A 332 -3.26 9.74 21.01
CA LEU A 332 -3.19 11.20 20.85
C LEU A 332 -4.25 11.75 19.88
N PHE A 333 -4.87 10.88 19.08
CA PHE A 333 -6.00 11.21 18.21
C PHE A 333 -7.35 10.80 18.80
N SER A 334 -7.39 10.39 20.08
CA SER A 334 -8.65 10.13 20.76
C SER A 334 -9.25 11.45 21.28
N PRO A 335 -10.44 11.87 20.81
CA PRO A 335 -11.05 13.13 21.20
C PRO A 335 -11.49 13.14 22.67
N GLY A 336 -11.86 11.98 23.20
CA GLY A 336 -12.40 11.86 24.56
C GLY A 336 -13.85 12.34 24.67
N LYS A 337 -14.33 12.55 25.89
CA LYS A 337 -15.72 12.99 26.15
C LYS A 337 -15.96 14.47 25.87
N ASP A 338 -14.90 15.28 25.95
CA ASP A 338 -14.93 16.73 25.78
C ASP A 338 -13.75 17.13 24.86
N PRO A 339 -13.94 17.02 23.53
CA PRO A 339 -12.87 17.25 22.55
C PRO A 339 -12.33 18.68 22.62
N LYS A 340 -13.20 19.65 22.90
CA LYS A 340 -12.89 21.08 22.98
C LYS A 340 -11.90 21.44 24.10
N ASN A 341 -11.91 20.68 25.20
CA ASN A 341 -10.95 20.85 26.29
C ASN A 341 -9.73 19.92 26.20
N ASN A 342 -9.70 18.99 25.25
CA ASN A 342 -8.59 18.07 25.06
C ASN A 342 -7.49 18.69 24.18
N MET A 343 -6.60 19.48 24.81
CA MET A 343 -5.57 20.24 24.08
C MET A 343 -4.61 19.36 23.28
N ILE A 344 -4.23 18.20 23.85
CA ILE A 344 -3.40 17.24 23.12
C ILE A 344 -4.09 16.81 21.84
N PHE A 345 -5.35 16.37 21.92
CA PHE A 345 -6.09 15.98 20.72
C PHE A 345 -6.17 17.11 19.70
N LEU A 346 -6.55 18.32 20.11
CA LEU A 346 -6.71 19.45 19.19
C LEU A 346 -5.40 19.86 18.52
N LEU A 347 -4.29 19.90 19.25
CA LEU A 347 -2.98 20.23 18.68
C LEU A 347 -2.53 19.19 17.65
N PHE A 348 -2.74 17.90 17.93
CA PHE A 348 -2.42 16.83 16.99
C PHE A 348 -3.37 16.80 15.78
N LEU A 349 -4.66 17.08 15.99
CA LEU A 349 -5.64 17.25 14.91
C LEU A 349 -5.24 18.42 14.00
N SER A 350 -4.93 19.59 14.56
CA SER A 350 -4.46 20.76 13.81
C SER A 350 -3.18 20.46 13.03
N ALA A 351 -2.22 19.74 13.63
CA ALA A 351 -1.01 19.32 12.95
C ALA A 351 -1.30 18.40 11.75
N MET A 352 -2.27 17.48 11.87
CA MET A 352 -2.70 16.62 10.76
C MET A 352 -3.34 17.44 9.63
N VAL A 353 -4.18 18.44 9.97
CA VAL A 353 -4.77 19.37 8.98
C VAL A 353 -3.70 20.16 8.23
N GLU A 354 -2.71 20.72 8.95
CA GLU A 354 -1.58 21.44 8.33
C GLU A 354 -0.78 20.53 7.41
N PHE A 355 -0.44 19.32 7.86
CA PHE A 355 0.26 18.32 7.06
C PHE A 355 -0.48 18.01 5.76
N CYS A 356 -1.77 17.65 5.86
CA CYS A 356 -2.57 17.25 4.70
C CYS A 356 -2.68 18.38 3.67
N ASN A 357 -2.86 19.62 4.13
CA ASN A 357 -2.97 20.78 3.25
C ASN A 357 -1.63 21.14 2.59
N LYS A 358 -0.52 21.07 3.33
CA LYS A 358 0.80 21.48 2.85
C LYS A 358 1.45 20.46 1.91
N TYR A 359 1.24 19.16 2.13
CA TYR A 359 1.99 18.10 1.47
C TYR A 359 1.16 17.28 0.47
N GLN A 360 0.13 17.86 -0.14
CA GLN A 360 -0.77 17.20 -1.09
C GLN A 360 -0.03 16.42 -2.19
N LYS A 361 1.00 17.01 -2.83
CA LYS A 361 1.86 16.33 -3.83
C LYS A 361 2.51 15.06 -3.30
N LEU A 362 3.14 15.15 -2.12
CA LEU A 362 3.84 14.01 -1.52
C LEU A 362 2.87 12.92 -1.09
N ILE A 363 1.70 13.29 -0.54
CA ILE A 363 0.64 12.34 -0.20
C ILE A 363 0.15 11.63 -1.47
N ARG A 364 -0.08 12.37 -2.56
CA ARG A 364 -0.46 11.79 -3.87
C ARG A 364 0.54 10.75 -4.33
N ILE A 365 1.83 11.07 -4.36
CA ILE A 365 2.87 10.14 -4.84
C ILE A 365 3.05 8.95 -3.88
N ALA A 366 3.14 9.22 -2.58
CA ALA A 366 3.43 8.17 -1.59
C ALA A 366 2.28 7.20 -1.34
N SER A 367 1.05 7.56 -1.75
CA SER A 367 -0.13 6.69 -1.63
C SER A 367 -0.61 6.15 -2.98
N SER A 368 0.20 6.18 -4.05
CA SER A 368 -0.25 5.64 -5.32
C SER A 368 0.89 5.17 -6.22
N THR A 369 0.51 4.46 -7.27
CA THR A 369 1.38 3.98 -8.34
C THR A 369 0.72 4.24 -9.68
N VAL A 370 1.42 3.93 -10.77
CA VAL A 370 0.91 4.07 -12.14
C VAL A 370 -0.37 3.25 -12.38
N SER A 371 -0.49 2.07 -11.75
CA SER A 371 -1.70 1.25 -11.87
C SER A 371 -2.86 1.75 -11.00
N ASN A 372 -2.57 2.43 -9.89
CA ASN A 372 -3.59 3.02 -9.03
C ASN A 372 -4.37 4.14 -9.75
N ASP A 373 -3.83 4.76 -10.80
CA ASP A 373 -4.55 5.73 -11.64
C ASP A 373 -5.83 5.13 -12.28
N TYR A 374 -5.88 3.82 -12.51
CA TYR A 374 -7.09 3.14 -13.01
C TYR A 374 -8.12 2.84 -11.92
N ARG A 375 -7.73 3.00 -10.65
CA ARG A 375 -8.58 2.81 -9.48
C ARG A 375 -9.20 4.12 -9.02
N LEU A 376 -8.42 5.19 -8.90
CA LEU A 376 -8.85 6.45 -8.27
C LEU A 376 -9.97 7.17 -9.04
N GLY A 377 -10.89 7.81 -8.30
CA GLY A 377 -11.95 8.66 -8.87
C GLY A 377 -13.25 7.96 -9.25
N GLY A 378 -13.50 6.75 -8.76
CA GLY A 378 -14.77 6.03 -8.94
C GLY A 378 -14.81 4.68 -8.24
N ASN A 379 -16.00 4.04 -8.21
CA ASN A 379 -16.24 2.74 -7.58
C ASN A 379 -15.59 2.63 -6.19
N GLU A 380 -15.92 3.57 -5.29
CA GLU A 380 -15.51 3.60 -3.88
C GLU A 380 -14.03 3.97 -3.62
N ALA A 381 -13.21 4.14 -4.65
CA ALA A 381 -11.88 4.71 -4.51
C ALA A 381 -11.92 6.24 -4.50
N PRO A 382 -11.15 6.92 -3.63
CA PRO A 382 -11.17 8.39 -3.56
C PRO A 382 -10.66 9.04 -4.86
N PRO A 383 -11.06 10.29 -5.16
CA PRO A 383 -10.48 11.05 -6.27
C PRO A 383 -9.01 11.41 -5.99
N ALA A 384 -8.29 11.83 -7.03
CA ALA A 384 -6.91 12.32 -6.91
C ALA A 384 -6.78 13.73 -6.28
N ILE A 385 -7.89 14.30 -5.81
CA ILE A 385 -7.95 15.56 -5.08
C ILE A 385 -7.80 15.25 -3.61
N ILE A 386 -6.69 15.67 -2.99
CA ILE A 386 -6.46 15.44 -1.57
C ILE A 386 -7.42 16.34 -0.77
N SER A 387 -8.24 15.72 0.06
CA SER A 387 -9.14 16.40 1.00
C SER A 387 -9.29 15.56 2.27
N MET A 388 -9.70 16.21 3.34
CA MET A 388 -9.75 15.62 4.67
C MET A 388 -11.15 15.73 5.26
N PHE A 389 -11.75 14.59 5.56
CA PHE A 389 -12.99 14.46 6.31
C PHE A 389 -12.69 14.35 7.80
N ILE A 390 -13.21 15.27 8.62
CA ILE A 390 -13.11 15.19 10.10
C ILE A 390 -14.45 15.03 10.81
N GLY A 391 -15.55 15.03 10.06
CA GLY A 391 -16.89 15.11 10.62
C GLY A 391 -17.28 16.55 10.95
N CYS A 392 -18.58 16.84 10.85
CA CYS A 392 -19.12 18.18 11.07
C CYS A 392 -18.84 18.68 12.49
N ASP A 393 -18.95 17.82 13.50
CA ASP A 393 -18.81 18.25 14.91
C ASP A 393 -17.40 18.73 15.23
N LEU A 394 -16.37 18.01 14.78
CA LEU A 394 -14.99 18.41 15.00
C LEU A 394 -14.62 19.65 14.18
N GLU A 395 -15.17 19.80 12.98
CA GLU A 395 -14.99 21.02 12.20
C GLU A 395 -15.64 22.22 12.89
N GLU A 396 -16.83 22.06 13.47
CA GLU A 396 -17.48 23.11 14.26
C GLU A 396 -16.68 23.44 15.53
N VAL A 397 -16.06 22.46 16.20
CA VAL A 397 -15.14 22.73 17.33
C VAL A 397 -13.96 23.60 16.89
N LEU A 398 -13.35 23.31 15.73
CA LEU A 398 -12.25 24.13 15.20
C LEU A 398 -12.71 25.53 14.77
N LYS A 399 -13.91 25.65 14.18
CA LYS A 399 -14.54 26.94 13.84
C LYS A 399 -14.85 27.77 15.07
N ALA A 400 -15.42 27.16 16.10
CA ALA A 400 -15.72 27.75 17.40
C ALA A 400 -14.45 28.38 18.00
N ILE A 401 -13.36 27.61 18.06
CA ILE A 401 -12.04 28.10 18.50
C ILE A 401 -11.55 29.27 17.61
N ALA A 402 -11.72 29.17 16.29
CA ALA A 402 -11.25 30.20 15.38
C ALA A 402 -12.04 31.51 15.46
N ASN A 403 -13.34 31.44 15.77
CA ASN A 403 -14.23 32.59 15.87
C ASN A 403 -14.33 33.15 17.29
N ASP A 404 -13.63 32.57 18.26
CA ASP A 404 -13.78 32.84 19.70
C ASP A 404 -15.24 32.65 20.18
N ASP A 405 -15.99 31.79 19.49
CA ASP A 405 -17.38 31.44 19.78
C ASP A 405 -17.40 30.10 20.52
N PHE A 406 -17.87 30.11 21.77
CA PHE A 406 -17.80 28.94 22.63
C PHE A 406 -19.12 28.16 22.72
N GLU A 407 -20.14 28.47 21.91
CA GLU A 407 -21.37 27.68 21.86
C GLU A 407 -21.27 26.51 20.87
N GLU A 408 -21.42 25.28 21.36
CA GLU A 408 -21.49 24.07 20.52
C GLU A 408 -22.94 23.79 20.12
N LYS A 409 -23.20 23.61 18.82
CA LYS A 409 -24.44 23.00 18.33
C LYS A 409 -24.23 21.51 18.13
N ILE A 410 -24.47 20.72 19.18
CA ILE A 410 -24.40 19.25 19.10
C ILE A 410 -25.70 18.71 18.49
N ILE A 411 -25.60 18.08 17.32
CA ILE A 411 -26.71 17.33 16.73
C ILE A 411 -26.76 15.95 17.38
N ALA A 412 -27.76 15.70 18.24
CA ALA A 412 -27.87 14.42 18.94
C ALA A 412 -28.84 13.47 18.20
N ASN A 413 -28.28 12.52 17.46
CA ASN A 413 -29.06 11.44 16.87
C ASN A 413 -29.33 10.34 17.92
N LYS A 414 -30.54 9.77 17.91
CA LYS A 414 -30.94 8.71 18.83
C LYS A 414 -31.72 7.63 18.11
N VAL A 415 -31.45 6.38 18.45
CA VAL A 415 -32.22 5.22 18.00
C VAL A 415 -32.72 4.45 19.22
N LYS A 416 -33.97 4.02 19.17
CA LYS A 416 -34.56 3.17 20.21
C LYS A 416 -34.58 1.73 19.70
N ILE A 417 -33.81 0.86 20.35
CA ILE A 417 -33.77 -0.57 20.03
C ILE A 417 -34.51 -1.33 21.14
N PRO A 418 -35.50 -2.20 20.82
CA PRO A 418 -36.13 -3.06 21.81
C PRO A 418 -35.07 -3.81 22.64
N HIS A 419 -35.24 -3.84 23.97
CA HIS A 419 -34.31 -4.42 24.95
C HIS A 419 -32.96 -3.69 25.18
N LEU A 420 -32.56 -2.74 24.34
CA LEU A 420 -31.36 -1.91 24.56
C LEU A 420 -31.67 -0.44 24.90
N GLY A 421 -32.94 -0.03 24.79
CA GLY A 421 -33.38 1.32 25.15
C GLY A 421 -33.03 2.37 24.09
N GLU A 422 -32.99 3.65 24.50
CA GLU A 422 -32.47 4.72 23.65
C GLU A 422 -30.94 4.72 23.67
N ILE A 423 -30.35 4.49 22.51
CA ILE A 423 -28.91 4.59 22.28
C ILE A 423 -28.64 5.85 21.45
N LYS A 424 -27.64 6.63 21.85
CA LYS A 424 -27.14 7.73 21.04
C LYS A 424 -26.36 7.15 19.86
N THR A 425 -26.64 7.60 18.65
CA THR A 425 -25.80 7.29 17.49
C THR A 425 -24.79 8.40 17.25
N ASP A 426 -23.80 8.12 16.41
CA ASP A 426 -22.80 9.12 16.03
C ASP A 426 -23.47 10.36 15.40
N THR A 427 -22.83 11.50 15.62
CA THR A 427 -23.33 12.85 15.29
C THR A 427 -23.02 13.24 13.83
N SER A 428 -22.08 12.55 13.20
CA SER A 428 -21.78 12.62 11.76
C SER A 428 -21.64 11.23 11.16
N ASP A 429 -22.06 11.10 9.90
CA ASP A 429 -21.86 9.88 9.11
C ASP A 429 -20.42 9.81 8.57
N ARG A 430 -19.93 8.62 8.20
CA ARG A 430 -18.60 8.47 7.62
C ARG A 430 -18.62 8.82 6.13
N ASN A 431 -17.71 9.66 5.68
CA ASN A 431 -17.56 9.94 4.24
C ASN A 431 -16.65 8.90 3.59
N ARG A 432 -17.22 7.98 2.80
CA ARG A 432 -16.49 6.91 2.09
C ARG A 432 -15.64 7.42 0.92
N THR A 433 -15.99 8.56 0.34
CA THR A 433 -15.36 9.10 -0.88
C THR A 433 -14.12 9.97 -0.60
N SER A 434 -13.90 10.33 0.66
CA SER A 434 -12.77 11.17 1.07
C SER A 434 -11.44 10.39 1.04
N PRO A 435 -10.35 10.98 0.49
CA PRO A 435 -9.03 10.36 0.51
C PRO A 435 -8.46 10.16 1.92
N ILE A 436 -8.78 11.07 2.86
CA ILE A 436 -8.30 11.04 4.24
C ILE A 436 -9.49 11.27 5.16
N ALA A 437 -9.80 10.33 6.04
CA ALA A 437 -10.93 10.44 6.94
C ALA A 437 -10.55 10.19 8.40
N PHE A 438 -11.02 11.05 9.30
CA PHE A 438 -11.00 10.79 10.73
C PHE A 438 -12.09 9.76 11.07
N THR A 439 -11.69 8.61 11.61
CA THR A 439 -12.62 7.50 11.95
C THR A 439 -12.80 7.34 13.46
N GLY A 440 -12.81 8.46 14.18
CA GLY A 440 -13.14 8.55 15.60
C GLY A 440 -11.93 8.58 16.54
N ASN A 441 -10.85 7.86 16.22
CA ASN A 441 -9.63 7.87 17.04
C ASN A 441 -8.33 7.69 16.21
N LYS A 442 -8.42 7.77 14.89
CA LYS A 442 -7.35 7.54 13.93
C LYS A 442 -7.70 8.18 12.59
N PHE A 443 -6.72 8.30 11.72
CA PHE A 443 -6.89 8.78 10.35
C PHE A 443 -6.73 7.64 9.36
N GLU A 444 -7.72 7.46 8.50
CA GLU A 444 -7.74 6.46 7.45
C GLU A 444 -7.36 7.11 6.12
N PHE A 445 -6.26 6.66 5.52
CA PHE A 445 -5.80 7.09 4.20
C PHE A 445 -6.19 6.02 3.18
N ARG A 446 -7.12 6.35 2.27
CA ARG A 446 -7.77 5.37 1.38
C ARG A 446 -7.16 5.25 -0.02
N MET A 447 -6.29 6.19 -0.35
CA MET A 447 -5.70 6.29 -1.69
C MET A 447 -4.62 5.24 -1.96
N LEU A 448 -3.99 4.71 -0.91
CA LEU A 448 -2.90 3.72 -1.00
C LEU A 448 -3.33 2.48 -1.81
N GLY A 449 -2.51 2.13 -2.80
CA GLY A 449 -2.75 0.99 -3.69
C GLY A 449 -2.60 -0.36 -2.98
N SER A 450 -3.41 -1.34 -3.38
CA SER A 450 -3.39 -2.72 -2.85
C SER A 450 -2.05 -3.44 -3.06
N SER A 451 -1.27 -3.10 -4.09
CA SER A 451 0.04 -3.73 -4.33
C SER A 451 1.23 -2.99 -3.69
N GLN A 452 1.02 -1.76 -3.20
CA GLN A 452 2.10 -0.86 -2.77
C GLN A 452 2.49 -1.06 -1.29
N SER A 453 3.77 -0.89 -0.96
CA SER A 453 4.22 -0.81 0.44
C SER A 453 3.69 0.46 1.11
N ALA A 454 3.12 0.33 2.31
CA ALA A 454 2.67 1.49 3.09
C ALA A 454 3.82 2.32 3.71
N ALA A 455 5.08 1.91 3.50
CA ALA A 455 6.25 2.58 4.08
C ALA A 455 6.41 4.03 3.62
N ASP A 456 6.26 4.31 2.33
CA ASP A 456 6.44 5.66 1.78
C ASP A 456 5.40 6.64 2.37
N LEU A 457 4.13 6.23 2.36
CA LEU A 457 3.04 7.04 2.91
C LEU A 457 3.28 7.35 4.40
N ASN A 458 3.60 6.34 5.21
CA ASN A 458 3.84 6.57 6.63
C ASN A 458 5.12 7.37 6.89
N THR A 459 6.13 7.27 6.03
CA THR A 459 7.32 8.13 6.10
C THR A 459 6.94 9.60 5.86
N VAL A 460 6.12 9.88 4.84
CA VAL A 460 5.61 11.22 4.55
C VAL A 460 4.74 11.75 5.69
N ILE A 461 3.81 10.94 6.23
CA ILE A 461 2.97 11.32 7.36
C ILE A 461 3.82 11.66 8.58
N ASN A 462 4.76 10.79 8.96
CA ASN A 462 5.61 11.00 10.13
C ASN A 462 6.44 12.29 10.02
N ILE A 463 7.05 12.55 8.85
CA ILE A 463 7.86 13.76 8.62
C ILE A 463 6.99 15.01 8.68
N GLY A 464 5.85 15.01 7.98
CA GLY A 464 4.96 16.15 7.94
C GLY A 464 4.34 16.46 9.29
N MET A 465 3.92 15.44 10.04
CA MET A 465 3.47 15.57 11.43
C MET A 465 4.59 16.09 12.32
N ALA A 466 5.82 15.56 12.21
CA ALA A 466 6.95 16.02 13.00
C ALA A 466 7.24 17.52 12.75
N GLU A 467 7.20 17.97 11.49
CA GLU A 467 7.42 19.39 11.16
C GLU A 467 6.32 20.29 11.73
N ALA A 468 5.05 19.92 11.57
CA ALA A 468 3.93 20.69 12.13
C ALA A 468 3.98 20.75 13.66
N LEU A 469 4.23 19.61 14.31
CA LEU A 469 4.35 19.52 15.76
C LEU A 469 5.58 20.27 16.32
N GLU A 470 6.68 20.34 15.57
CA GLU A 470 7.88 21.08 16.01
C GLU A 470 7.60 22.58 16.04
N LYS A 471 6.85 23.11 15.06
CA LYS A 471 6.41 24.52 15.06
C LYS A 471 5.49 24.82 16.24
N ILE A 472 4.52 23.92 16.49
CA ILE A 472 3.61 24.03 17.63
C ILE A 472 4.41 24.02 18.94
N TYR A 473 5.31 23.05 19.11
CA TYR A 473 6.14 22.91 20.30
C TYR A 473 7.00 24.15 20.52
N ALA A 474 7.70 24.66 19.50
CA ALA A 474 8.55 25.84 19.61
C ALA A 474 7.80 27.09 20.07
N ARG A 475 6.50 27.18 19.79
CA ARG A 475 5.65 28.29 20.25
C ARG A 475 5.13 28.14 21.68
N LEU A 476 4.92 26.90 22.11
CA LEU A 476 4.39 26.59 23.44
C LEU A 476 5.50 26.36 24.48
N GLU A 477 6.71 26.01 24.04
CA GLU A 477 7.86 25.83 24.91
C GLU A 477 8.21 27.17 25.60
N GLY A 478 8.22 27.16 26.93
CA GLY A 478 8.51 28.34 27.75
C GLY A 478 7.28 29.15 28.16
N CYS A 479 6.07 28.83 27.69
CA CYS A 479 4.84 29.41 28.24
C CYS A 479 4.66 29.00 29.72
N SER A 480 4.18 29.94 30.55
CA SER A 480 3.74 29.61 31.91
C SER A 480 2.53 28.68 31.86
N GLU A 481 2.30 27.91 32.93
CA GLU A 481 1.16 26.98 33.00
C GLU A 481 -0.20 27.67 32.81
N GLU A 482 -0.31 28.89 33.32
CA GLU A 482 -1.51 29.72 33.23
C GLU A 482 -1.81 30.16 31.78
N ASN A 483 -0.77 30.44 30.99
CA ASN A 483 -0.90 30.93 29.62
C ASN A 483 -0.83 29.83 28.55
N LEU A 484 -0.35 28.64 28.90
CA LEU A 484 -0.12 27.54 27.96
C LEU A 484 -1.40 27.15 27.20
N LYS A 485 -2.54 27.07 27.89
CA LYS A 485 -3.82 26.71 27.26
C LYS A 485 -4.30 27.81 26.31
N GLU A 486 -4.15 29.08 26.69
CA GLU A 486 -4.54 30.22 25.85
C GLU A 486 -3.69 30.29 24.57
N GLU A 487 -2.37 30.12 24.69
CA GLU A 487 -1.48 30.12 23.54
C GLU A 487 -1.74 28.90 22.64
N ALA A 488 -2.06 27.74 23.21
CA ALA A 488 -2.46 26.57 22.43
C ALA A 488 -3.71 26.85 21.56
N TYR A 489 -4.74 27.51 22.09
CA TYR A 489 -5.90 27.90 21.30
C TYR A 489 -5.56 28.88 20.18
N LYS A 490 -4.65 29.85 20.41
CA LYS A 490 -4.17 30.77 19.36
C LYS A 490 -3.47 30.02 18.23
N VAL A 491 -2.59 29.07 18.58
CA VAL A 491 -1.91 28.21 17.59
C VAL A 491 -2.91 27.39 16.79
N ILE A 492 -3.89 26.76 17.45
CA ILE A 492 -4.96 25.98 16.79
C ILE A 492 -5.75 26.86 15.82
N LYS A 493 -6.15 28.06 16.25
CA LYS A 493 -6.88 29.05 15.45
C LYS A 493 -6.11 29.45 14.19
N GLU A 494 -4.83 29.78 14.32
CA GLU A 494 -3.99 30.15 13.19
C GLU A 494 -3.83 29.01 12.18
N ILE A 495 -3.56 27.80 12.68
CA ILE A 495 -3.44 26.60 11.83
C ILE A 495 -4.76 26.33 11.10
N TYR A 496 -5.89 26.36 11.80
CA TYR A 496 -7.19 26.15 11.19
C TYR A 496 -7.48 27.18 10.10
N LEU A 497 -7.31 28.48 10.38
CA LEU A 497 -7.57 29.54 9.42
C LEU A 497 -6.72 29.44 8.16
N ALA A 498 -5.45 29.04 8.30
CA ALA A 498 -4.52 28.86 7.18
C ALA A 498 -4.79 27.59 6.35
N ASN A 499 -5.43 26.56 6.93
CA ASN A 499 -5.50 25.24 6.31
C ASN A 499 -6.92 24.69 6.13
N LYS A 500 -7.98 25.40 6.54
CA LYS A 500 -9.38 24.96 6.42
C LYS A 500 -9.82 24.56 5.01
N ASN A 501 -9.11 25.01 3.97
CA ASN A 501 -9.43 24.70 2.57
C ASN A 501 -9.40 23.19 2.28
N ILE A 502 -8.56 22.42 2.99
CA ILE A 502 -8.45 20.96 2.85
C ILE A 502 -9.66 20.20 3.41
N LEU A 503 -10.43 20.82 4.30
CA LEU A 503 -11.54 20.17 4.99
C LEU A 503 -12.77 20.08 4.07
N PHE A 504 -13.26 18.87 3.89
CA PHE A 504 -14.41 18.62 3.03
C PHE A 504 -15.29 17.49 3.56
N GLN A 505 -16.58 17.76 3.69
CA GLN A 505 -17.56 16.85 4.29
C GLN A 505 -18.54 16.25 3.26
N GLY A 506 -18.50 16.68 1.99
CA GLY A 506 -19.45 16.31 0.94
C GLY A 506 -19.00 15.15 0.05
N ASP A 507 -19.72 14.93 -1.05
CA ASP A 507 -19.40 13.90 -2.04
C ASP A 507 -18.17 14.27 -2.89
N GLY A 508 -17.08 13.51 -2.71
CA GLY A 508 -15.82 13.68 -3.42
C GLY A 508 -15.87 13.31 -4.91
N TYR A 509 -16.92 12.64 -5.37
CA TYR A 509 -17.08 12.28 -6.78
C TYR A 509 -17.78 13.34 -7.61
N SER A 510 -18.49 14.26 -6.96
CA SER A 510 -19.28 15.28 -7.64
C SER A 510 -18.41 16.19 -8.52
N GLU A 511 -18.92 16.54 -9.70
CA GLU A 511 -18.28 17.57 -10.55
C GLU A 511 -18.25 18.95 -9.86
N ASP A 512 -19.20 19.20 -8.96
CA ASP A 512 -19.22 20.40 -8.14
C ASP A 512 -18.04 20.42 -7.17
N TRP A 513 -17.68 19.29 -6.56
CA TRP A 513 -16.48 19.21 -5.73
C TRP A 513 -15.21 19.50 -6.53
N LYS A 514 -15.07 18.99 -7.76
CA LYS A 514 -13.88 19.28 -8.59
C LYS A 514 -13.71 20.79 -8.81
N LYS A 515 -14.80 21.49 -9.15
CA LYS A 515 -14.80 22.95 -9.36
C LYS A 515 -14.57 23.71 -8.04
N GLU A 516 -15.12 23.22 -6.94
CA GLU A 516 -14.95 23.84 -5.64
C GLU A 516 -13.53 23.66 -5.10
N ALA A 517 -12.95 22.48 -5.21
CA ALA A 517 -11.58 22.17 -4.84
C ALA A 517 -10.59 23.10 -5.56
N GLU A 518 -10.77 23.31 -6.87
CA GLU A 518 -9.98 24.27 -7.65
C GLU A 518 -10.12 25.69 -7.11
N LYS A 519 -11.33 26.16 -6.82
CA LYS A 519 -11.57 27.49 -6.19
C LYS A 519 -10.92 27.63 -4.82
N ARG A 520 -10.84 26.53 -4.06
CA ARG A 520 -10.19 26.46 -2.74
C ARG A 520 -8.65 26.37 -2.84
N GLY A 521 -8.11 26.22 -4.05
CA GLY A 521 -6.68 26.07 -4.30
C GLY A 521 -6.13 24.68 -3.97
N LEU A 522 -6.99 23.65 -3.94
CA LEU A 522 -6.55 22.27 -3.74
C LEU A 522 -5.94 21.71 -5.02
N GLU A 523 -4.94 20.87 -4.85
CA GLU A 523 -4.19 20.30 -5.95
C GLU A 523 -4.90 19.07 -6.51
N ASN A 524 -4.95 18.96 -7.84
CA ASN A 524 -5.52 17.81 -8.52
C ASN A 524 -4.53 17.30 -9.57
N TYR A 525 -3.95 16.13 -9.30
CA TYR A 525 -3.04 15.44 -10.20
C TYR A 525 -3.69 14.14 -10.70
N PRO A 526 -4.33 14.17 -11.89
CA PRO A 526 -5.08 13.03 -12.39
C PRO A 526 -4.23 11.77 -12.52
N THR A 527 -2.96 11.90 -12.89
CA THR A 527 -2.05 10.77 -13.05
C THR A 527 -0.88 10.79 -12.06
N TYR A 528 -0.32 9.62 -11.79
CA TYR A 528 0.91 9.47 -11.02
C TYR A 528 2.06 10.26 -11.65
N LEU A 529 2.16 10.26 -12.98
CA LEU A 529 3.17 11.02 -13.72
C LEU A 529 2.99 12.54 -13.51
N ASP A 530 1.76 13.05 -13.56
CA ASP A 530 1.49 14.48 -13.30
C ASP A 530 1.92 14.88 -11.89
N ALA A 531 1.61 14.03 -10.90
CA ALA A 531 2.01 14.26 -9.52
C ALA A 531 3.55 14.23 -9.37
N LEU A 532 4.22 13.25 -10.00
CA LEU A 532 5.67 13.10 -9.96
C LEU A 532 6.38 14.32 -10.55
N LYS A 533 5.94 14.80 -11.72
CA LYS A 533 6.46 16.01 -12.36
C LYS A 533 6.25 17.24 -11.47
N ALA A 534 5.03 17.42 -10.96
CA ALA A 534 4.72 18.54 -10.09
C ALA A 534 5.54 18.53 -8.78
N ALA A 535 5.81 17.36 -8.20
CA ALA A 535 6.64 17.23 -7.01
C ALA A 535 8.13 17.50 -7.28
N LYS A 536 8.63 17.08 -8.45
CA LYS A 536 9.98 17.41 -8.92
C LYS A 536 10.13 18.92 -9.12
N ASP A 537 9.22 19.55 -9.85
CA ASP A 537 9.27 20.97 -10.20
C ASP A 537 9.12 21.88 -8.97
N ALA A 538 8.19 21.54 -8.08
CA ALA A 538 7.97 22.28 -6.84
C ALA A 538 9.02 21.99 -5.74
N ARG A 539 10.02 21.13 -6.03
CA ARG A 539 10.98 20.63 -5.03
C ARG A 539 10.30 20.10 -3.77
N ALA A 540 9.18 19.40 -3.93
CA ALA A 540 8.38 18.90 -2.80
C ALA A 540 9.19 17.96 -1.89
N TYR A 541 10.16 17.23 -2.47
CA TYR A 541 11.06 16.35 -1.74
C TYR A 541 12.11 17.06 -0.87
N ALA A 542 12.27 18.39 -0.97
CA ALA A 542 13.27 19.14 -0.20
C ALA A 542 13.12 18.98 1.32
N ILE A 543 11.92 18.61 1.79
CA ILE A 543 11.70 18.30 3.21
C ILE A 543 12.54 17.11 3.67
N PHE A 544 12.74 16.09 2.84
CA PHE A 544 13.51 14.90 3.21
C PHE A 544 15.00 15.22 3.44
N GLU A 545 15.55 16.13 2.62
CA GLU A 545 16.92 16.64 2.79
C GLU A 545 17.03 17.52 4.03
N LYS A 546 16.09 18.46 4.22
CA LYS A 546 16.05 19.35 5.38
C LYS A 546 16.06 18.58 6.71
N VAL A 547 15.39 17.43 6.77
CA VAL A 547 15.31 16.61 7.99
C VAL A 547 16.38 15.51 8.06
N GLY A 548 17.22 15.37 7.03
CA GLY A 548 18.32 14.41 6.99
C GLY A 548 17.93 12.96 6.70
N ILE A 549 16.72 12.70 6.20
CA ILE A 549 16.25 11.34 5.85
C ILE A 549 16.78 10.91 4.48
N PHE A 550 16.78 11.81 3.50
CA PHE A 550 17.38 11.55 2.19
C PHE A 550 18.35 12.67 1.83
N SER A 551 19.49 12.31 1.28
CA SER A 551 20.38 13.22 0.56
C SER A 551 19.78 13.60 -0.79
N GLN A 552 20.28 14.69 -1.38
CA GLN A 552 19.89 15.13 -2.72
C GLN A 552 20.03 14.01 -3.78
N LYS A 553 21.11 13.22 -3.72
CA LYS A 553 21.34 12.09 -4.63
C LYS A 553 20.28 10.99 -4.47
N GLU A 554 19.87 10.71 -3.24
CA GLU A 554 18.80 9.74 -2.95
C GLU A 554 17.44 10.23 -3.46
N ILE A 555 17.14 11.53 -3.31
CA ILE A 555 15.91 12.14 -3.84
C ILE A 555 15.86 12.03 -5.37
N GLU A 556 16.94 12.38 -6.06
CA GLU A 556 17.04 12.30 -7.53
C GLU A 556 16.78 10.87 -8.03
N SER A 557 17.32 9.88 -7.32
CA SER A 557 17.10 8.47 -7.60
C SER A 557 15.66 8.01 -7.38
N LEU A 558 15.00 8.44 -6.30
CA LEU A 558 13.57 8.15 -6.08
C LEU A 558 12.70 8.69 -7.21
N ILE A 559 12.98 9.92 -7.66
CA ILE A 559 12.28 10.54 -8.78
C ILE A 559 12.54 9.77 -10.07
N TYR A 560 13.80 9.39 -10.33
CA TYR A 560 14.19 8.62 -11.51
C TYR A 560 13.49 7.25 -11.56
N VAL A 561 13.47 6.52 -10.44
CA VAL A 561 12.74 5.24 -10.32
C VAL A 561 11.25 5.43 -10.61
N GLY A 562 10.65 6.52 -10.13
CA GLY A 562 9.26 6.86 -10.43
C GLY A 562 8.98 7.01 -11.94
N PHE A 563 9.90 7.65 -12.69
CA PHE A 563 9.77 7.74 -14.15
C PHE A 563 10.01 6.39 -14.84
N GLU A 564 10.99 5.60 -14.37
CA GLU A 564 11.21 4.25 -14.89
C GLU A 564 9.98 3.36 -14.72
N ASP A 565 9.29 3.44 -13.58
CA ASP A 565 8.08 2.64 -13.32
C ASP A 565 6.97 2.99 -14.31
N VAL A 566 6.80 4.28 -14.64
CA VAL A 566 5.85 4.75 -15.67
C VAL A 566 6.22 4.17 -17.03
N ILE A 567 7.48 4.29 -17.44
CA ILE A 567 7.98 3.79 -18.72
C ILE A 567 7.77 2.28 -18.82
N LYS A 568 8.26 1.51 -17.83
CA LYS A 568 8.15 0.04 -17.81
C LYS A 568 6.70 -0.41 -17.87
N PHE A 569 5.82 0.25 -17.12
CA PHE A 569 4.40 -0.11 -17.08
C PHE A 569 3.70 0.09 -18.44
N PHE A 570 3.92 1.22 -19.12
CA PHE A 570 3.29 1.48 -20.42
C PHE A 570 3.95 0.73 -21.57
N SER A 571 5.29 0.58 -21.58
CA SER A 571 5.99 -0.24 -22.58
C SER A 571 5.54 -1.71 -22.51
N ALA A 572 5.51 -2.30 -21.31
CA ALA A 572 5.04 -3.68 -21.14
C ALA A 572 3.59 -3.87 -21.60
N GLN A 573 2.71 -2.89 -21.32
CA GLN A 573 1.33 -2.95 -21.81
C GLN A 573 1.24 -2.96 -23.34
N LEU A 574 2.03 -2.15 -24.04
CA LEU A 574 2.05 -2.14 -25.50
C LEU A 574 2.50 -3.50 -26.05
N GLU A 575 3.56 -4.09 -25.50
CA GLU A 575 4.08 -5.39 -25.91
C GLU A 575 3.07 -6.52 -25.69
N ILE A 576 2.47 -6.59 -24.49
CA ILE A 576 1.46 -7.59 -24.14
C ILE A 576 0.23 -7.43 -25.04
N LEU A 577 -0.24 -6.20 -25.25
CA LEU A 577 -1.40 -5.93 -26.09
C LEU A 577 -1.15 -6.34 -27.55
N ASN A 578 0.03 -6.04 -28.09
CA ASN A 578 0.40 -6.44 -29.44
C ASN A 578 0.45 -7.97 -29.57
N ASN A 579 0.99 -8.64 -28.54
CA ASN A 579 1.02 -10.10 -28.48
C ASN A 579 -0.40 -10.70 -28.48
N LEU A 580 -1.29 -10.18 -27.62
CA LEU A 580 -2.69 -10.61 -27.55
C LEU A 580 -3.42 -10.49 -28.88
N ILE A 581 -3.21 -9.38 -29.60
CA ILE A 581 -3.82 -9.18 -30.93
C ILE A 581 -3.47 -10.35 -31.84
N HIS A 582 -2.18 -10.68 -31.97
CA HIS A 582 -1.69 -11.69 -32.90
C HIS A 582 -1.95 -13.13 -32.45
N GLN A 583 -1.79 -13.43 -31.17
CA GLN A 583 -1.81 -14.80 -30.67
C GLN A 583 -3.20 -15.29 -30.29
N GLU A 584 -4.09 -14.38 -29.86
CA GLU A 584 -5.38 -14.75 -29.27
C GLU A 584 -6.55 -14.22 -30.09
N ILE A 585 -6.59 -12.90 -30.33
CA ILE A 585 -7.78 -12.21 -30.84
C ILE A 585 -7.97 -12.45 -32.33
N LEU A 586 -6.93 -12.21 -33.15
CA LEU A 586 -7.00 -12.39 -34.60
C LEU A 586 -7.28 -13.85 -34.98
N PRO A 587 -6.61 -14.88 -34.42
CA PRO A 587 -6.93 -16.27 -34.73
C PRO A 587 -8.36 -16.64 -34.37
N SER A 588 -8.88 -16.16 -33.23
CA SER A 588 -10.26 -16.39 -32.81
C SER A 588 -11.27 -15.79 -33.81
N ALA A 589 -11.05 -14.55 -34.25
CA ALA A 589 -11.88 -13.89 -35.24
C ALA A 589 -11.84 -14.60 -36.61
N MET A 590 -10.65 -15.02 -37.06
CA MET A 590 -10.47 -15.74 -38.32
C MET A 590 -11.17 -17.11 -38.32
N ARG A 591 -11.13 -17.85 -37.20
CA ARG A 591 -11.87 -19.12 -37.05
C ARG A 591 -13.38 -18.91 -37.16
N GLU A 592 -13.91 -17.87 -36.52
CA GLU A 592 -15.33 -17.52 -36.60
C GLU A 592 -15.75 -17.17 -38.03
N ILE A 593 -14.98 -16.32 -38.72
CA ILE A 593 -15.24 -15.96 -40.13
C ILE A 593 -15.25 -17.22 -41.00
N LYS A 594 -14.26 -18.12 -40.81
CA LYS A 594 -14.19 -19.38 -41.55
C LYS A 594 -15.45 -20.22 -41.34
N GLY A 595 -15.87 -20.42 -40.09
CA GLY A 595 -17.09 -21.17 -39.78
C GLY A 595 -18.35 -20.58 -40.43
N ILE A 596 -18.49 -19.25 -40.40
CA ILE A 596 -19.61 -18.56 -41.07
C ILE A 596 -19.53 -18.75 -42.59
N LYS A 597 -18.34 -18.64 -43.19
CA LYS A 597 -18.14 -18.81 -44.64
C LYS A 597 -18.39 -20.24 -45.10
N ASP A 598 -17.96 -21.22 -44.32
CA ASP A 598 -18.21 -22.64 -44.59
C ASP A 598 -19.73 -22.91 -44.60
N TYR A 599 -20.49 -22.35 -43.65
CA TYR A 599 -21.95 -22.43 -43.65
C TYR A 599 -22.59 -21.77 -44.88
N LEU A 600 -22.15 -20.56 -45.21
CA LEU A 600 -22.67 -19.79 -46.35
C LEU A 600 -22.36 -20.42 -47.72
N SER A 601 -21.44 -21.38 -47.79
CA SER A 601 -21.10 -22.09 -49.03
C SER A 601 -22.23 -23.01 -49.53
N PHE A 602 -23.11 -23.45 -48.62
CA PHE A 602 -24.23 -24.34 -48.94
C PHE A 602 -25.61 -23.75 -48.63
N MET A 603 -25.68 -22.60 -47.94
CA MET A 603 -26.95 -21.91 -47.63
C MET A 603 -26.80 -20.38 -47.63
N GLU A 604 -27.65 -19.68 -48.37
CA GLU A 604 -27.63 -18.21 -48.41
C GLU A 604 -28.28 -17.59 -47.16
N ASN A 605 -27.57 -16.69 -46.48
CA ASN A 605 -28.10 -15.89 -45.37
C ASN A 605 -27.39 -14.53 -45.30
N GLU A 606 -28.07 -13.47 -45.75
CA GLU A 606 -27.50 -12.12 -45.84
C GLU A 606 -27.07 -11.55 -44.48
N LYS A 607 -27.80 -11.85 -43.40
CA LYS A 607 -27.44 -11.36 -42.06
C LYS A 607 -26.15 -11.99 -41.54
N LEU A 608 -25.92 -13.27 -41.83
CA LEU A 608 -24.66 -13.95 -41.50
C LEU A 608 -23.51 -13.44 -42.37
N SER A 609 -23.75 -13.15 -43.65
CA SER A 609 -22.77 -12.50 -44.53
C SER A 609 -22.34 -11.13 -43.99
N GLN A 610 -23.28 -10.32 -43.52
CA GLN A 610 -23.00 -9.01 -42.90
C GLN A 610 -22.20 -9.17 -41.59
N ARG A 611 -22.54 -10.15 -40.75
CA ARG A 611 -21.77 -10.46 -39.52
C ARG A 611 -20.31 -10.79 -39.85
N ALA A 612 -20.05 -11.66 -40.83
CA ALA A 612 -18.70 -12.01 -41.22
C ALA A 612 -17.91 -10.81 -41.79
N ARG A 613 -18.56 -9.93 -42.57
CA ARG A 613 -17.92 -8.69 -43.06
C ARG A 613 -17.52 -7.78 -41.91
N ARG A 614 -18.42 -7.56 -40.93
CA ARG A 614 -18.14 -6.75 -39.75
C ARG A 614 -16.96 -7.29 -38.93
N ILE A 615 -16.91 -8.60 -38.67
CA ILE A 615 -15.79 -9.22 -37.94
C ILE A 615 -14.48 -8.98 -38.72
N ASN A 616 -14.51 -9.11 -40.05
CA ASN A 616 -13.33 -8.90 -40.90
C ASN A 616 -12.87 -7.43 -40.96
N GLU A 617 -13.80 -6.47 -40.89
CA GLU A 617 -13.49 -5.04 -40.76
C GLU A 617 -12.76 -4.76 -39.43
N GLU A 618 -13.31 -5.25 -38.31
CA GLU A 618 -12.70 -5.10 -36.98
C GLU A 618 -11.32 -5.79 -36.89
N VAL A 619 -11.12 -6.93 -37.59
CA VAL A 619 -9.80 -7.57 -37.78
C VAL A 619 -8.82 -6.67 -38.52
N GLY A 620 -9.26 -6.00 -39.58
CA GLY A 620 -8.43 -5.05 -40.33
C GLY A 620 -7.99 -3.86 -39.48
N GLU A 621 -8.89 -3.34 -38.63
CA GLU A 621 -8.57 -2.28 -37.68
C GLU A 621 -7.52 -2.72 -36.64
N LEU A 622 -7.65 -3.93 -36.07
CA LEU A 622 -6.67 -4.46 -35.12
C LEU A 622 -5.27 -4.63 -35.73
N LEU A 623 -5.18 -5.06 -36.99
CA LEU A 623 -3.90 -5.14 -37.71
C LEU A 623 -3.25 -3.76 -37.85
N ALA A 624 -4.01 -2.73 -38.22
CA ALA A 624 -3.51 -1.36 -38.30
C ALA A 624 -3.04 -0.83 -36.94
N TYR A 625 -3.75 -1.15 -35.86
CA TYR A 625 -3.30 -0.80 -34.50
C TYR A 625 -2.05 -1.57 -34.08
N SER A 626 -1.87 -2.82 -34.49
CA SER A 626 -0.66 -3.59 -34.23
C SER A 626 0.58 -2.96 -34.89
N GLU A 627 0.46 -2.53 -36.15
CA GLU A 627 1.51 -1.77 -36.84
C GLU A 627 1.83 -0.46 -36.09
N LYS A 628 0.78 0.26 -35.66
CA LYS A 628 0.93 1.47 -34.86
C LYS A 628 1.66 1.19 -33.53
N ILE A 629 1.31 0.13 -32.81
CA ILE A 629 1.98 -0.26 -31.57
C ILE A 629 3.47 -0.51 -31.80
N SER A 630 3.81 -1.24 -32.87
CA SER A 630 5.20 -1.55 -33.21
C SER A 630 6.01 -0.26 -33.43
N HIS A 631 5.46 0.70 -34.18
CA HIS A 631 6.11 2.01 -34.37
C HIS A 631 6.20 2.85 -33.09
N LEU A 632 5.23 2.75 -32.17
CA LEU A 632 5.29 3.44 -30.89
C LEU A 632 6.42 2.90 -30.01
N ILE A 633 6.63 1.57 -30.00
CA ILE A 633 7.72 0.93 -29.27
C ILE A 633 9.06 1.42 -29.81
N GLU A 634 9.28 1.32 -31.14
CA GLU A 634 10.52 1.80 -31.81
C GLU A 634 10.79 3.27 -31.49
N ARG A 635 9.79 4.14 -31.68
CA ARG A 635 9.91 5.58 -31.40
C ARG A 635 10.24 5.86 -29.93
N SER A 636 9.75 5.03 -29.00
CA SER A 636 10.03 5.23 -27.57
C SER A 636 11.51 4.97 -27.23
N GLU A 637 12.20 4.12 -27.99
CA GLU A 637 13.64 3.84 -27.81
C GLU A 637 14.51 5.02 -28.26
N GLU A 638 14.02 5.80 -29.22
CA GLU A 638 14.70 6.99 -29.76
C GLU A 638 14.63 8.22 -28.84
N ILE A 639 13.82 8.20 -27.78
CA ILE A 639 13.67 9.32 -26.84
C ILE A 639 14.68 9.19 -25.69
N PRO A 640 15.72 10.03 -25.62
CA PRO A 640 16.77 9.89 -24.61
C PRO A 640 16.37 10.45 -23.24
N ASP A 641 15.52 11.47 -23.20
CA ASP A 641 15.07 12.08 -21.95
C ASP A 641 13.98 11.22 -21.28
N ILE A 642 14.20 10.87 -20.01
CA ILE A 642 13.33 9.94 -19.29
C ILE A 642 11.93 10.53 -19.05
N GLU A 643 11.84 11.83 -18.80
CA GLU A 643 10.56 12.50 -18.56
C GLU A 643 9.75 12.61 -19.86
N ALA A 644 10.38 13.06 -20.95
CA ALA A 644 9.76 13.10 -22.27
C ALA A 644 9.33 11.70 -22.75
N LYS A 645 10.12 10.65 -22.46
CA LYS A 645 9.77 9.27 -22.79
C LYS A 645 8.57 8.78 -21.98
N ALA A 646 8.50 9.10 -20.68
CA ALA A 646 7.37 8.78 -19.82
C ALA A 646 6.08 9.48 -20.28
N ASP A 647 6.16 10.78 -20.63
CA ASP A 647 5.02 11.55 -21.17
C ASP A 647 4.51 10.94 -22.48
N PHE A 648 5.42 10.64 -23.42
CA PHE A 648 5.09 10.04 -24.70
C PHE A 648 4.39 8.69 -24.52
N LEU A 649 5.00 7.77 -23.75
CA LEU A 649 4.47 6.43 -23.54
C LEU A 649 3.12 6.45 -22.82
N GLN A 650 2.97 7.23 -21.75
CA GLN A 650 1.69 7.33 -21.02
C GLN A 650 0.56 7.80 -21.95
N LYS A 651 0.81 8.86 -22.71
CA LYS A 651 -0.19 9.45 -23.60
C LYS A 651 -0.59 8.50 -24.73
N GLU A 652 0.37 8.02 -25.50
CA GLU A 652 0.11 7.21 -26.69
C GLU A 652 -0.44 5.83 -26.32
N THR A 653 0.09 5.21 -25.25
CA THR A 653 -0.38 3.89 -24.80
C THR A 653 -1.81 3.94 -24.31
N ARG A 654 -2.21 4.94 -23.50
CA ARG A 654 -3.60 5.05 -23.03
C ARG A 654 -4.58 5.20 -24.19
N GLN A 655 -4.21 5.97 -25.22
CA GLN A 655 -5.04 6.13 -26.42
C GLN A 655 -5.17 4.81 -27.19
N VAL A 656 -4.06 4.15 -27.51
CA VAL A 656 -4.06 2.92 -28.31
C VAL A 656 -4.70 1.75 -27.57
N ALA A 657 -4.37 1.56 -26.29
CA ALA A 657 -4.97 0.51 -25.47
C ALA A 657 -6.50 0.68 -25.34
N GLY A 658 -6.99 1.92 -25.25
CA GLY A 658 -8.42 2.23 -25.24
C GLY A 658 -9.15 1.77 -26.51
N GLU A 659 -8.60 2.11 -27.68
CA GLU A 659 -9.21 1.75 -28.98
C GLU A 659 -9.09 0.25 -29.28
N VAL A 660 -7.91 -0.35 -29.07
CA VAL A 660 -7.72 -1.80 -29.25
C VAL A 660 -8.68 -2.56 -28.36
N ARG A 661 -8.83 -2.16 -27.09
CA ARG A 661 -9.79 -2.78 -26.19
C ARG A 661 -11.22 -2.67 -26.71
N LYS A 662 -11.64 -1.48 -27.15
CA LYS A 662 -12.99 -1.27 -27.69
C LYS A 662 -13.31 -2.21 -28.86
N ILE A 663 -12.36 -2.39 -29.78
CA ILE A 663 -12.50 -3.31 -30.91
C ILE A 663 -12.49 -4.76 -30.43
N SER A 664 -11.56 -5.12 -29.55
CA SER A 664 -11.42 -6.48 -29.00
C SER A 664 -12.68 -6.92 -28.22
N ASP A 665 -13.25 -6.03 -27.40
CA ASP A 665 -14.46 -6.26 -26.62
C ASP A 665 -15.71 -6.35 -27.53
N SER A 666 -15.70 -5.70 -28.71
CA SER A 666 -16.72 -5.86 -29.75
C SER A 666 -16.61 -7.24 -30.41
N LEU A 667 -15.40 -7.61 -30.83
CA LEU A 667 -15.11 -8.92 -31.41
C LEU A 667 -15.48 -10.08 -30.47
N GLU A 668 -15.16 -9.97 -29.17
CA GLU A 668 -15.52 -10.98 -28.18
C GLU A 668 -17.04 -11.28 -28.17
N LYS A 669 -17.88 -10.26 -28.37
CA LYS A 669 -19.35 -10.42 -28.45
C LYS A 669 -19.82 -11.04 -29.76
N LEU A 670 -19.02 -10.92 -30.82
CA LEU A 670 -19.33 -11.42 -32.16
C LEU A 670 -18.76 -12.81 -32.44
N ILE A 671 -17.78 -13.25 -31.66
CA ILE A 671 -17.14 -14.56 -31.79
C ILE A 671 -17.88 -15.57 -30.89
N SER A 672 -18.11 -16.77 -31.41
CA SER A 672 -18.70 -17.85 -30.61
C SER A 672 -17.72 -18.29 -29.51
N ARG A 673 -18.27 -18.74 -28.37
CA ARG A 673 -17.46 -19.20 -27.23
C ARG A 673 -16.53 -20.36 -27.59
N GLU A 674 -16.92 -21.19 -28.57
CA GLU A 674 -16.08 -22.28 -29.08
C GLU A 674 -14.83 -21.78 -29.80
N ASN A 675 -14.92 -20.65 -30.51
CA ASN A 675 -13.83 -20.10 -31.30
C ASN A 675 -12.98 -19.07 -30.55
N TYR A 676 -13.45 -18.55 -29.42
CA TYR A 676 -12.74 -17.57 -28.60
C TYR A 676 -11.73 -18.26 -27.66
N SER A 677 -10.45 -17.95 -27.79
CA SER A 677 -9.37 -18.65 -27.09
C SER A 677 -9.18 -18.27 -25.62
N MET A 678 -9.63 -17.08 -25.21
CA MET A 678 -9.41 -16.57 -23.86
C MET A 678 -10.66 -16.69 -22.97
N PRO A 679 -10.50 -16.90 -21.66
CA PRO A 679 -11.60 -16.74 -20.70
C PRO A 679 -12.14 -15.31 -20.70
N ASN A 680 -13.46 -15.18 -20.79
CA ASN A 680 -14.16 -13.90 -20.62
C ASN A 680 -14.38 -13.57 -19.13
N TYR A 681 -14.89 -12.36 -18.85
CA TYR A 681 -15.14 -11.93 -17.47
C TYR A 681 -16.19 -12.80 -16.77
N VAL A 682 -17.17 -13.35 -17.49
CA VAL A 682 -18.18 -14.26 -16.92
C VAL A 682 -17.53 -15.56 -16.44
N ASP A 683 -16.47 -16.02 -17.10
CA ASP A 683 -15.74 -17.21 -16.67
C ASP A 683 -14.85 -16.94 -15.45
N MET A 684 -14.14 -15.82 -15.44
CA MET A 684 -13.21 -15.46 -14.36
C MET A 684 -13.90 -14.99 -13.07
N LEU A 685 -15.07 -14.34 -13.17
CA LEU A 685 -15.79 -13.74 -12.05
C LEU A 685 -16.97 -14.58 -11.56
N LYS A 686 -17.01 -15.86 -11.93
CA LYS A 686 -17.93 -16.84 -11.33
C LYS A 686 -17.60 -17.04 -9.86
N THR A 687 -18.64 -17.22 -9.04
CA THR A 687 -18.52 -17.55 -7.62
C THR A 687 -17.58 -18.75 -7.42
N LEU A 688 -16.63 -18.59 -6.50
CA LEU A 688 -15.54 -19.54 -6.22
C LEU A 688 -15.94 -20.74 -5.36
#